data_AF-A0A8I3AW24-F1
#
_entry.id   AF-A0A8I3AW24-F1
#
_cell.length_a   1.000
_cell.length_b   1.000
_cell.length_c   1.000
_cell.angle_alpha   90.00
_cell.angle_beta   90.00
_cell.angle_gamma   90.00
#
_symmetry.space_group_name_H-M   'P 1'
#
loop_
_entity.id
_entity.type
_entity.pdbx_description
1 polymer ?
#
loop_
_entity_poly.entity_id
_entity_poly.type
_entity_poly.pdbx_seq_one_letter_code
_entity_poly.pdbx_strand_id
1 'polypeptide(L)'
;MTPTVVRTFTPKEVPGLQNLSLGGERASSELRKLWSSQLDLNILYGTTETAVWDTIAQVTAQNCDNSRLIGKSIGSRAWVVHPNDWTKLSPIGVAGEICIQGPEIGDYYVGRPEQTARVFKSAPGWLPKGDMDDASHRIYRTGDLGRVLKDGNLEIWGRIDRQIKLNGQRMEPAEIEESLMRFLPGNLRVYVELLQPKSGKARLAAFVSYEEDADPALSTLTTHQARIRKAFDEVQAVLPRSMIPTVTVPLTNFPLTISKKINRLELQKLGLAFLDSKKQADAPKLQNGHASSDANVSDAQAIVQRILDFIKSKTEGSAGQDMTLNESGLDSLDAVEVSSGLRRVAQLHVPASMLLRPGIKISDIAALSNAPEQNVDPKASLQEELVKWTVKLDEASNTAGRAVLLTGASGFLGREILRQLLSHPEQWTVVCVVRGDSPEHAQQRLLSVVSKEKWWTADFEKRIEVWPGDLSLPKLGLRQAEWREVFGLHGSTRRVHTIIHNGAVVNWLASYEALTDPNVGSTYELLRGQLQSHDAPSLVFVSGGYISGQEETADELASKIYQMPGYDQTKFVSETMVEHFNASLARNSGGHAWVFKPGFIIGSSTDGETQTRDALWRFVKACAQIGTYSEEDARKWIPVAGVDAIASNLVAELPVRHSDKTKEVCHKVLAGCYLQDIWDMLTQFGLELNPTAHGDWLAGMNTRMEIDGREHPLFPLKDWMVTSEGFMGTEPPQDGRVMDDDNADARLAVQRSMEHLMECPLLICVKPISELT
;
A
#
# COMPACT_ATOMS: atom_id res chain seq x y z
N MET A 1 0.85 38.45 -9.03
CA MET A 1 0.46 38.24 -7.62
C MET A 1 0.35 36.75 -7.36
N THR A 2 0.42 36.29 -6.11
CA THR A 2 0.13 34.88 -5.84
C THR A 2 -1.38 34.66 -5.78
N PRO A 3 -1.88 33.49 -6.21
CA PRO A 3 -3.26 33.06 -5.97
C PRO A 3 -3.73 33.26 -4.53
N THR A 4 -2.88 33.02 -3.52
CA THR A 4 -3.21 33.25 -2.11
C THR A 4 -3.63 34.69 -1.83
N VAL A 5 -2.87 35.68 -2.31
CA VAL A 5 -3.20 37.10 -2.09
C VAL A 5 -4.46 37.51 -2.86
N VAL A 6 -4.67 36.97 -4.06
CA VAL A 6 -5.84 37.33 -4.88
C VAL A 6 -7.14 36.79 -4.30
N ARG A 7 -7.10 35.74 -3.48
CA ARG A 7 -8.28 35.23 -2.80
C ARG A 7 -8.77 36.12 -1.65
N THR A 8 -8.02 37.15 -1.25
CA THR A 8 -8.39 38.05 -0.15
C THR A 8 -9.30 39.20 -0.60
N PHE A 9 -9.60 39.29 -1.90
CA PHE A 9 -10.56 40.24 -2.45
C PHE A 9 -11.33 39.58 -3.59
N THR A 10 -12.47 40.17 -3.93
CA THR A 10 -13.38 39.74 -4.97
C THR A 10 -13.34 40.73 -6.14
N PRO A 11 -13.73 40.33 -7.36
CA PRO A 11 -13.77 41.25 -8.49
C PRO A 11 -14.60 42.52 -8.24
N LYS A 12 -15.63 42.44 -7.39
CA LYS A 12 -16.50 43.57 -7.04
C LYS A 12 -15.80 44.64 -6.19
N GLU A 13 -14.79 44.25 -5.42
CA GLU A 13 -14.02 45.16 -4.54
C GLU A 13 -12.93 45.90 -5.31
N VAL A 14 -12.59 45.43 -6.52
CA VAL A 14 -11.59 46.04 -7.42
C VAL A 14 -12.16 46.28 -8.83
N PRO A 15 -13.26 47.04 -8.97
CA PRO A 15 -14.01 47.13 -10.23
C PRO A 15 -13.23 47.80 -11.38
N GLY A 16 -12.12 48.49 -11.09
CA GLY A 16 -11.24 49.09 -12.10
C GLY A 16 -10.12 48.17 -12.60
N LEU A 17 -9.98 46.96 -12.05
CA LEU A 17 -8.90 46.04 -12.41
C LEU A 17 -9.21 45.33 -13.73
N GLN A 18 -8.40 45.58 -14.76
CA GLN A 18 -8.60 44.99 -16.10
C GLN A 18 -7.73 43.76 -16.35
N ASN A 19 -6.56 43.67 -15.70
CA ASN A 19 -5.58 42.63 -15.94
C ASN A 19 -5.08 42.08 -14.61
N LEU A 20 -5.03 40.76 -14.50
CA LEU A 20 -4.54 40.08 -13.32
C LEU A 20 -3.59 38.96 -13.74
N SER A 21 -2.33 39.05 -13.31
CA SER A 21 -1.36 37.99 -13.52
C SER A 21 -1.07 37.25 -12.22
N LEU A 22 -1.31 35.94 -12.20
CA LEU A 22 -1.07 35.06 -11.07
C LEU A 22 0.18 34.22 -11.30
N GLY A 23 1.03 34.06 -10.30
CA GLY A 23 2.20 33.18 -10.42
C GLY A 23 2.86 32.90 -9.08
N GLY A 24 3.75 31.92 -9.05
CA GLY A 24 4.44 31.46 -7.84
C GLY A 24 3.70 30.40 -7.02
N GLU A 25 2.40 30.19 -7.26
CA GLU A 25 1.59 29.09 -6.73
C GLU A 25 0.57 28.64 -7.78
N ARG A 26 -0.01 27.45 -7.60
CA ARG A 26 -1.04 26.94 -8.50
C ARG A 26 -2.38 27.66 -8.28
N ALA A 27 -2.92 28.25 -9.35
CA ALA A 27 -4.27 28.80 -9.34
C ALA A 27 -5.31 27.68 -9.54
N SER A 28 -6.25 27.53 -8.61
CA SER A 28 -7.33 26.54 -8.69
C SER A 28 -8.31 26.87 -9.82
N SER A 29 -9.09 25.88 -10.26
CA SER A 29 -10.09 26.07 -11.32
C SER A 29 -11.17 27.05 -10.89
N GLU A 30 -11.55 27.09 -9.61
CA GLU A 30 -12.55 28.04 -9.09
C GLU A 30 -12.05 29.48 -9.16
N LEU A 31 -10.79 29.72 -8.77
CA LEU A 31 -10.20 31.06 -8.84
C LEU A 31 -10.03 31.51 -10.30
N ARG A 32 -9.61 30.58 -11.16
CA ARG A 32 -9.51 30.79 -12.61
C ARG A 32 -10.86 31.19 -13.20
N LYS A 33 -11.93 30.45 -12.91
CA LYS A 33 -13.31 30.75 -13.35
C LYS A 33 -13.80 32.10 -12.85
N LEU A 34 -13.63 32.37 -11.56
CA LEU A 34 -14.10 33.60 -10.94
C LEU A 34 -13.53 34.83 -11.65
N TRP A 35 -12.21 34.87 -11.79
CA TRP A 35 -11.50 36.05 -12.29
C TRP A 35 -11.48 36.18 -13.82
N SER A 36 -11.34 35.07 -14.55
CA SER A 36 -11.37 35.11 -16.03
C SER A 36 -12.72 35.53 -16.61
N SER A 37 -13.80 35.45 -15.82
CA SER A 37 -15.12 35.95 -16.23
C SER A 37 -15.26 37.47 -16.12
N GLN A 38 -14.35 38.14 -15.41
CA GLN A 38 -14.45 39.56 -15.07
C GLN A 38 -13.33 40.41 -15.68
N LEU A 39 -12.16 39.81 -15.93
CA LEU A 39 -10.96 40.49 -16.42
C LEU A 39 -10.02 39.56 -17.18
N ASP A 40 -8.95 40.11 -17.74
CA ASP A 40 -7.90 39.34 -18.39
C ASP A 40 -7.00 38.66 -17.34
N LEU A 41 -7.22 37.37 -17.16
CA LEU A 41 -6.47 36.55 -16.21
C LEU A 41 -5.33 35.80 -16.88
N ASN A 42 -4.11 36.06 -16.44
CA ASN A 42 -2.90 35.37 -16.89
C ASN A 42 -2.29 34.53 -15.78
N ILE A 43 -1.82 33.32 -16.11
CA ILE A 43 -1.04 32.47 -15.22
C ILE A 43 0.41 32.49 -15.70
N LEU A 44 1.30 32.91 -14.82
CA LEU A 44 2.73 32.98 -15.02
C LEU A 44 3.41 31.83 -14.28
N TYR A 45 4.32 31.14 -14.96
CA TYR A 45 5.20 30.15 -14.37
C TYR A 45 6.64 30.56 -14.64
N GLY A 46 7.50 30.37 -13.63
CA GLY A 46 8.93 30.37 -13.85
C GLY A 46 9.77 30.25 -12.60
N THR A 47 11.09 30.21 -12.78
CA THR A 47 12.06 29.95 -11.71
C THR A 47 12.98 31.14 -11.44
N THR A 48 13.61 31.18 -10.27
CA THR A 48 14.55 32.27 -9.92
C THR A 48 15.77 32.23 -10.83
N GLU A 49 16.21 31.02 -11.17
CA GLU A 49 17.36 30.72 -12.02
C GLU A 49 17.18 31.14 -13.48
N THR A 50 15.97 31.57 -13.86
CA THR A 50 15.59 31.94 -15.23
C THR A 50 14.92 33.31 -15.32
N ALA A 51 15.28 34.24 -14.41
CA ALA A 51 14.69 35.58 -14.35
C ALA A 51 13.16 35.61 -14.14
N VAL A 52 12.66 34.67 -13.34
CA VAL A 52 11.34 34.65 -12.67
C VAL A 52 10.17 34.14 -13.53
N TRP A 53 10.04 34.50 -14.80
CA TRP A 53 8.87 34.11 -15.62
C TRP A 53 9.26 33.54 -16.98
N ASP A 54 9.03 32.24 -17.13
CA ASP A 54 9.37 31.45 -18.31
C ASP A 54 8.17 31.23 -19.23
N THR A 55 6.95 31.14 -18.68
CA THR A 55 5.73 30.87 -19.47
C THR A 55 4.53 31.69 -19.02
N ILE A 56 3.60 31.93 -19.95
CA ILE A 56 2.31 32.58 -19.72
C ILE A 56 1.15 31.80 -20.35
N ALA A 57 0.10 31.59 -19.55
CA ALA A 57 -1.20 31.10 -20.02
C ALA A 57 -2.27 32.17 -19.81
N GLN A 58 -2.94 32.57 -20.89
CA GLN A 58 -4.19 33.30 -20.77
C GLN A 58 -5.33 32.33 -20.42
N VAL A 59 -6.05 32.64 -19.34
CA VAL A 59 -7.20 31.85 -18.91
C VAL A 59 -8.43 32.29 -19.69
N THR A 60 -9.10 31.32 -20.30
CA THR A 60 -10.31 31.50 -21.12
C THR A 60 -11.44 30.63 -20.57
N ALA A 61 -12.67 30.88 -21.02
CA ALA A 61 -13.82 30.05 -20.66
C ALA A 61 -13.63 28.56 -21.01
N GLN A 62 -12.82 28.25 -22.03
CA GLN A 62 -12.56 26.87 -22.49
C GLN A 62 -11.48 26.15 -21.67
N ASN A 63 -10.61 26.88 -20.98
CA ASN A 63 -9.45 26.30 -20.27
C ASN A 63 -9.41 26.61 -18.77
N CYS A 64 -10.39 27.35 -18.24
CA CYS A 64 -10.44 27.75 -16.83
C CYS A 64 -10.51 26.57 -15.86
N ASP A 65 -11.01 25.41 -16.31
CA ASP A 65 -11.01 24.14 -15.56
C ASP A 65 -9.63 23.48 -15.46
N ASN A 66 -8.70 23.81 -16.36
CA ASN A 66 -7.38 23.21 -16.38
C ASN A 66 -6.42 23.97 -15.46
N SER A 67 -6.42 23.60 -14.17
CA SER A 67 -5.52 24.19 -13.17
C SER A 67 -4.03 23.87 -13.37
N ARG A 68 -3.68 22.98 -14.30
CA ARG A 68 -2.29 22.61 -14.66
C ARG A 68 -1.72 23.45 -15.79
N LEU A 69 -2.56 24.18 -16.53
CA LEU A 69 -2.13 24.97 -17.68
C LEU A 69 -1.27 26.16 -17.24
N ILE A 70 -0.03 26.21 -17.74
CA ILE A 70 0.96 27.29 -17.56
C ILE A 70 1.35 27.96 -18.88
N GLY A 71 0.88 27.43 -20.00
CA GLY A 71 0.84 28.15 -21.28
C GLY A 71 2.13 28.04 -22.08
N LYS A 72 2.46 29.07 -22.86
CA LYS A 72 3.59 29.07 -23.79
C LYS A 72 4.77 29.84 -23.24
N SER A 73 5.96 29.51 -23.71
CA SER A 73 7.18 30.19 -23.25
C SER A 73 7.24 31.64 -23.72
N ILE A 74 7.81 32.50 -22.87
CA ILE A 74 8.04 33.92 -23.11
C ILE A 74 9.48 34.26 -22.76
N GLY A 75 10.17 35.05 -23.58
CA GLY A 75 11.59 35.39 -23.35
C GLY A 75 12.58 34.23 -23.60
N SER A 76 12.16 32.99 -23.39
CA SER A 76 12.93 31.76 -23.59
C SER A 76 12.16 30.68 -24.35
N ARG A 77 12.80 29.53 -24.50
CA ARG A 77 12.22 28.28 -24.98
C ARG A 77 12.10 27.29 -23.83
N ALA A 78 10.93 26.70 -23.69
CA ALA A 78 10.70 25.62 -22.75
C ALA A 78 10.65 24.28 -23.50
N TRP A 79 11.36 23.30 -22.97
CA TRP A 79 11.50 21.95 -23.51
C TRP A 79 11.01 20.94 -22.46
N VAL A 80 10.53 19.78 -22.90
CA VAL A 80 10.19 18.67 -21.99
C VAL A 80 11.04 17.47 -22.36
N VAL A 81 11.87 17.02 -21.42
CA VAL A 81 12.85 15.94 -21.61
C VAL A 81 12.51 14.71 -20.79
N HIS A 82 13.09 13.57 -21.12
CA HIS A 82 12.86 12.34 -20.38
C HIS A 82 13.36 12.49 -18.92
N PRO A 83 12.57 12.14 -17.88
CA PRO A 83 12.91 12.43 -16.48
C PRO A 83 14.24 11.82 -15.99
N ASN A 84 14.61 10.66 -16.53
CA ASN A 84 15.84 9.96 -16.17
C ASN A 84 16.98 10.20 -17.16
N ASP A 85 16.72 10.91 -18.27
CA ASP A 85 17.69 11.12 -19.34
C ASP A 85 17.42 12.44 -20.08
N TRP A 86 17.98 13.53 -19.54
CA TRP A 86 17.80 14.89 -20.09
C TRP A 86 18.34 15.04 -21.54
N THR A 87 19.13 14.08 -22.02
CA THR A 87 19.64 14.07 -23.39
C THR A 87 18.61 13.55 -24.40
N LYS A 88 17.39 13.22 -23.95
CA LYS A 88 16.27 12.78 -24.80
C LYS A 88 15.06 13.68 -24.63
N LEU A 89 14.52 14.16 -25.73
CA LEU A 89 13.28 14.94 -25.74
C LEU A 89 12.08 14.00 -25.53
N SER A 90 11.11 14.41 -24.72
CA SER A 90 9.86 13.67 -24.53
C SER A 90 8.90 13.91 -25.70
N PRO A 91 8.16 12.88 -26.17
CA PRO A 91 7.12 13.07 -27.17
C PRO A 91 6.02 14.04 -26.70
N ILE A 92 5.38 14.74 -27.65
CA ILE A 92 4.24 15.62 -27.36
C ILE A 92 3.13 14.82 -26.65
N GLY A 93 2.60 15.36 -25.55
CA GLY A 93 1.58 14.74 -24.71
C GLY A 93 2.12 13.80 -23.62
N VAL A 94 3.40 13.44 -23.66
CA VAL A 94 4.07 12.58 -22.66
C VAL A 94 4.71 13.44 -21.58
N ALA A 95 4.56 13.04 -20.32
CA ALA A 95 5.15 13.75 -19.18
C ALA A 95 6.68 13.60 -19.14
N GLY A 96 7.38 14.68 -18.81
CA GLY A 96 8.82 14.76 -18.68
C GLY A 96 9.25 15.93 -17.80
N GLU A 97 10.55 16.13 -17.64
CA GLU A 97 11.10 17.28 -16.93
C GLU A 97 11.05 18.54 -17.81
N ILE A 98 10.50 19.63 -17.29
CA ILE A 98 10.54 20.94 -17.93
C ILE A 98 11.98 21.48 -17.83
N CYS A 99 12.53 21.91 -18.96
CA CYS A 99 13.83 22.56 -19.06
C CYS A 99 13.68 23.88 -19.79
N ILE A 100 14.39 24.91 -19.31
CA ILE A 100 14.38 26.23 -19.93
C ILE A 100 15.67 26.41 -20.71
N GLN A 101 15.57 27.02 -21.89
CA GLN A 101 16.68 27.41 -22.74
C GLN A 101 16.49 28.88 -23.14
N GLY A 102 17.42 29.75 -22.78
CA GLY A 102 17.36 31.14 -23.18
C GLY A 102 18.39 32.02 -22.48
N PRO A 103 18.46 33.31 -22.87
CA PRO A 103 19.38 34.27 -22.29
C PRO A 103 19.04 34.63 -20.83
N GLU A 104 17.85 34.29 -20.35
CA GLU A 104 17.40 34.54 -18.99
C GLU A 104 17.95 33.57 -17.93
N ILE A 105 18.62 32.50 -18.37
CA ILE A 105 19.22 31.50 -17.49
C ILE A 105 20.46 32.08 -16.80
N GLY A 106 20.49 32.01 -15.47
CA GLY A 106 21.62 32.39 -14.65
C GLY A 106 22.86 31.54 -14.93
N ASP A 107 24.05 32.09 -14.65
CA ASP A 107 25.29 31.43 -15.04
C ASP A 107 25.64 30.22 -14.17
N TYR A 108 25.44 30.32 -12.86
CA TYR A 108 25.75 29.30 -11.88
C TYR A 108 25.25 29.66 -10.47
N TYR A 109 25.28 28.71 -9.55
CA TYR A 109 25.15 28.98 -8.12
C TYR A 109 26.51 29.35 -7.51
N VAL A 110 26.58 30.53 -6.89
CA VAL A 110 27.81 31.04 -6.25
C VAL A 110 28.28 30.06 -5.16
N GLY A 111 29.53 29.61 -5.27
CA GLY A 111 30.16 28.70 -4.30
C GLY A 111 29.62 27.26 -4.31
N ARG A 112 28.85 26.85 -5.33
CA ARG A 112 28.24 25.51 -5.40
C ARG A 112 28.43 24.84 -6.78
N PRO A 113 29.66 24.44 -7.14
CA PRO A 113 29.98 23.90 -8.46
C PRO A 113 29.26 22.59 -8.77
N GLU A 114 29.12 21.67 -7.80
CA GLU A 114 28.42 20.40 -8.01
C GLU A 114 26.91 20.56 -8.23
N GLN A 115 26.28 21.52 -7.53
CA GLN A 115 24.86 21.83 -7.76
C GLN A 115 24.68 22.49 -9.12
N THR A 116 25.58 23.42 -9.46
CA THR A 116 25.61 24.09 -10.77
C THR A 116 25.67 23.07 -11.90
N ALA A 117 26.66 22.18 -11.87
CA ALA A 117 26.87 21.18 -12.92
C ALA A 117 25.71 20.18 -13.05
N ARG A 118 24.85 20.03 -12.02
CA ARG A 118 23.68 19.14 -12.06
C ARG A 118 22.50 19.72 -12.82
N VAL A 119 22.29 21.04 -12.76
CA VAL A 119 21.07 21.69 -13.29
C VAL A 119 21.32 22.64 -14.46
N PHE A 120 22.49 23.30 -14.52
CA PHE A 120 22.91 24.09 -15.67
C PHE A 120 23.72 23.18 -16.60
N LYS A 121 23.13 22.81 -17.74
CA LYS A 121 23.70 21.87 -18.70
C LYS A 121 24.02 22.56 -20.02
N SER A 122 25.05 22.08 -20.69
CA SER A 122 25.35 22.43 -22.08
C SER A 122 24.26 21.89 -23.03
N ALA A 123 24.16 22.49 -24.23
CA ALA A 123 23.21 22.08 -25.25
C ALA A 123 23.26 20.58 -25.53
N PRO A 124 22.13 19.85 -25.37
CA PRO A 124 22.03 18.46 -25.80
C PRO A 124 21.95 18.34 -27.33
N GLY A 125 22.24 17.15 -27.86
CA GLY A 125 22.32 16.92 -29.32
C GLY A 125 21.03 17.11 -30.10
N TRP A 126 19.86 17.07 -29.45
CA TRP A 126 18.56 17.34 -30.08
C TRP A 126 18.24 18.83 -30.17
N LEU A 127 19.01 19.70 -29.53
CA LEU A 127 18.78 21.13 -29.56
C LEU A 127 19.18 21.68 -30.95
N PRO A 128 18.30 22.41 -31.66
CA PRO A 128 18.65 22.95 -32.98
C PRO A 128 19.86 23.87 -32.88
N LYS A 129 20.91 23.57 -33.66
CA LYS A 129 22.06 24.48 -33.83
C LYS A 129 21.61 25.63 -34.74
N GLY A 130 21.25 26.76 -34.16
CA GLY A 130 20.81 27.96 -34.88
C GLY A 130 21.73 29.16 -34.62
N ASP A 131 21.44 30.29 -35.26
CA ASP A 131 22.18 31.58 -35.24
C ASP A 131 22.16 32.31 -33.87
N MET A 132 22.22 31.58 -32.76
CA MET A 132 22.18 32.15 -31.41
C MET A 132 23.59 32.14 -30.80
N ASP A 133 23.94 33.12 -29.97
CA ASP A 133 25.23 33.17 -29.27
C ASP A 133 25.44 31.92 -28.36
N ASP A 134 26.70 31.57 -28.08
CA ASP A 134 27.09 30.42 -27.22
C ASP A 134 26.41 30.44 -25.83
N ALA A 135 26.12 31.63 -25.28
CA ALA A 135 25.39 31.78 -24.02
C ALA A 135 23.93 31.29 -24.08
N SER A 136 23.33 31.27 -25.29
CA SER A 136 21.96 30.80 -25.58
C SER A 136 21.87 29.29 -25.83
N HIS A 137 23.00 28.59 -25.75
CA HIS A 137 23.13 27.15 -25.96
C HIS A 137 23.20 26.38 -24.62
N ARG A 138 22.75 26.96 -23.51
CA ARG A 138 22.62 26.25 -22.22
C ARG A 138 21.16 25.93 -21.94
N ILE A 139 20.94 24.84 -21.21
CA ILE A 139 19.64 24.49 -20.65
C ILE A 139 19.71 24.50 -19.13
N TYR A 140 18.65 24.97 -18.49
CA TYR A 140 18.41 24.85 -17.06
C TYR A 140 17.33 23.80 -16.82
N ARG A 141 17.68 22.79 -16.02
CA ARG A 141 16.75 21.74 -15.56
C ARG A 141 15.99 22.25 -14.34
N THR A 142 14.69 22.48 -14.48
CA THR A 142 13.88 23.11 -13.41
C THR A 142 13.56 22.14 -12.27
N GLY A 143 13.67 20.83 -12.52
CA GLY A 143 13.15 19.82 -11.62
C GLY A 143 11.63 19.81 -11.56
N ASP A 144 10.91 20.38 -12.53
CA ASP A 144 9.44 20.35 -12.59
C ASP A 144 8.95 19.33 -13.61
N LEU A 145 7.93 18.54 -13.26
CA LEU A 145 7.31 17.59 -14.17
C LEU A 145 6.18 18.27 -14.94
N GLY A 146 6.20 18.13 -16.26
CA GLY A 146 5.16 18.67 -17.13
C GLY A 146 5.09 17.98 -18.47
N ARG A 147 4.20 18.46 -19.34
CA ARG A 147 4.09 17.98 -20.72
C ARG A 147 3.72 19.10 -21.67
N VAL A 148 4.14 18.96 -22.92
CA VAL A 148 3.70 19.83 -24.03
C VAL A 148 2.40 19.26 -24.59
N LEU A 149 1.37 20.09 -24.68
CA LEU A 149 0.10 19.78 -25.34
C LEU A 149 0.23 19.96 -26.87
N LYS A 150 -0.72 19.40 -27.62
CA LYS A 150 -0.71 19.47 -29.09
C LYS A 150 -0.75 20.89 -29.66
N ASP A 151 -1.27 21.84 -28.90
CA ASP A 151 -1.36 23.26 -29.25
C ASP A 151 -0.10 24.08 -28.85
N GLY A 152 0.91 23.40 -28.30
CA GLY A 152 2.17 23.98 -27.83
C GLY A 152 2.11 24.59 -26.43
N ASN A 153 0.98 24.51 -25.73
CA ASN A 153 0.91 24.91 -24.33
C ASN A 153 1.57 23.87 -23.41
N LEU A 154 2.07 24.31 -22.27
CA LEU A 154 2.61 23.47 -21.23
C LEU A 154 1.61 23.27 -20.09
N GLU A 155 1.59 22.04 -19.57
CA GLU A 155 0.98 21.72 -18.29
C GLU A 155 2.06 21.37 -17.27
N ILE A 156 1.92 21.90 -16.05
CA ILE A 156 2.75 21.51 -14.90
C ILE A 156 1.98 20.52 -14.01
N TRP A 157 2.65 19.43 -13.64
CA TRP A 157 2.09 18.33 -12.87
C TRP A 157 2.61 18.29 -11.43
N GLY A 158 3.71 18.98 -11.15
CA GLY A 158 4.32 19.08 -9.83
C GLY A 158 5.83 19.23 -9.96
N ARG A 159 6.56 19.23 -8.84
CA ARG A 159 8.02 19.18 -8.89
C ARG A 159 8.53 17.75 -8.69
N ILE A 160 9.61 17.42 -9.37
CA ILE A 160 10.40 16.20 -9.20
C ILE A 160 10.92 16.10 -7.75
N ASP A 161 11.18 17.24 -7.08
CA ASP A 161 11.62 17.37 -5.67
C ASP A 161 10.49 17.72 -4.66
N ARG A 162 9.41 18.36 -5.13
CA ARG A 162 8.01 18.55 -4.62
C ARG A 162 7.40 17.50 -3.71
N GLN A 163 7.67 16.25 -4.04
CA GLN A 163 6.85 15.17 -3.53
C GLN A 163 7.22 14.92 -2.10
N ILE A 164 6.19 14.96 -1.26
CA ILE A 164 6.29 14.34 0.04
C ILE A 164 6.20 12.85 -0.23
N LYS A 165 7.33 12.17 -0.06
CA LYS A 165 7.35 10.71 0.12
C LYS A 165 7.12 10.45 1.60
N LEU A 166 5.88 10.17 1.95
CA LEU A 166 5.53 9.67 3.28
C LEU A 166 5.04 8.24 3.10
N ASN A 167 5.61 7.30 3.86
CA ASN A 167 5.19 5.89 3.86
C ASN A 167 5.24 5.23 2.47
N GLY A 168 6.23 5.61 1.63
CA GLY A 168 6.39 5.08 0.27
C GLY A 168 5.38 5.61 -0.76
N GLN A 169 4.48 6.50 -0.36
CA GLN A 169 3.51 7.14 -1.24
C GLN A 169 3.98 8.53 -1.63
N ARG A 170 3.89 8.79 -2.93
CA ARG A 170 4.26 10.07 -3.55
C ARG A 170 3.02 10.96 -3.49
N MET A 171 3.09 12.02 -2.66
CA MET A 171 1.96 12.90 -2.42
C MET A 171 2.31 14.31 -2.85
N GLU A 172 1.34 14.98 -3.46
CA GLU A 172 1.45 16.38 -3.89
C GLU A 172 0.77 17.27 -2.84
N PRO A 173 1.52 18.05 -2.04
CA PRO A 173 0.94 18.85 -0.96
C PRO A 173 -0.15 19.82 -1.45
N ALA A 174 -0.02 20.30 -2.69
CA ALA A 174 -0.99 21.19 -3.32
C ALA A 174 -2.38 20.55 -3.52
N GLU A 175 -2.46 19.23 -3.74
CA GLU A 175 -3.73 18.50 -3.87
C GLU A 175 -4.44 18.38 -2.51
N ILE A 176 -3.64 18.25 -1.45
CA ILE A 176 -4.09 18.18 -0.06
C ILE A 176 -4.60 19.55 0.39
N GLU A 177 -3.84 20.61 0.11
CA GLU A 177 -4.22 22.00 0.35
C GLU A 177 -5.52 22.36 -0.39
N GLU A 178 -5.64 22.00 -1.68
CA GLU A 178 -6.83 22.27 -2.47
C GLU A 178 -8.07 21.57 -1.89
N SER A 179 -7.92 20.31 -1.50
CA SER A 179 -9.02 19.54 -0.91
C SER A 179 -9.46 20.10 0.44
N LEU A 180 -8.51 20.45 1.32
CA LEU A 180 -8.81 21.08 2.60
C LEU A 180 -9.46 22.46 2.43
N MET A 181 -8.99 23.26 1.47
CA MET A 181 -9.58 24.58 1.17
C MET A 181 -11.04 24.51 0.69
N ARG A 182 -11.52 23.38 0.16
CA ARG A 182 -12.92 23.22 -0.27
C ARG A 182 -13.90 23.11 0.91
N PHE A 183 -13.44 22.56 2.03
CA PHE A 183 -14.29 22.28 3.20
C PHE A 183 -14.01 23.20 4.39
N LEU A 184 -12.86 23.89 4.38
CA LEU A 184 -12.58 24.93 5.37
C LEU A 184 -13.49 26.16 5.18
N PRO A 185 -13.90 26.83 6.27
CA PRO A 185 -14.53 28.14 6.21
C PRO A 185 -13.74 29.11 5.30
N GLY A 186 -14.43 29.87 4.44
CA GLY A 186 -13.78 30.68 3.40
C GLY A 186 -12.80 31.76 3.88
N ASN A 187 -12.86 32.10 5.16
CA ASN A 187 -11.96 33.02 5.86
C ASN A 187 -10.72 32.35 6.48
N LEU A 188 -10.57 31.04 6.31
CA LEU A 188 -9.39 30.29 6.73
C LEU A 188 -8.55 29.90 5.51
N ARG A 189 -7.24 29.90 5.71
CA ARG A 189 -6.25 29.45 4.74
C ARG A 189 -5.47 28.28 5.30
N VAL A 190 -5.02 27.37 4.43
CA VAL A 190 -4.20 26.22 4.81
C VAL A 190 -2.98 26.08 3.92
N TYR A 191 -1.86 25.70 4.52
CA TYR A 191 -0.62 25.34 3.83
C TYR A 191 -0.08 24.02 4.39
N VAL A 192 0.32 23.08 3.54
CA VAL A 192 0.72 21.73 3.94
C VAL A 192 2.22 21.54 3.75
N GLU A 193 2.89 21.09 4.81
CA GLU A 193 4.34 20.88 4.81
C GLU A 193 4.71 19.62 5.60
N LEU A 194 5.79 18.95 5.20
CA LEU A 194 6.35 17.86 6.00
C LEU A 194 7.21 18.44 7.12
N LEU A 195 6.88 18.11 8.37
CA LEU A 195 7.72 18.35 9.52
C LEU A 195 8.60 17.14 9.79
N GLN A 196 9.90 17.38 9.97
CA GLN A 196 10.86 16.33 10.30
C GLN A 196 11.56 16.66 11.63
N PRO A 197 11.02 16.19 12.77
CA PRO A 197 11.65 16.39 14.06
C PRO A 197 13.01 15.71 14.14
N LYS A 198 13.95 16.31 14.91
CA LYS A 198 15.27 15.69 15.17
C LYS A 198 15.15 14.33 15.89
N SER A 199 14.08 14.13 16.66
CA SER A 199 13.67 12.86 17.25
C SER A 199 12.17 12.64 17.02
N GLY A 200 11.84 11.64 16.19
CA GLY A 200 10.45 11.28 15.84
C GLY A 200 10.20 11.12 14.35
N LYS A 201 9.03 10.59 14.00
CA LYS A 201 8.62 10.34 12.62
C LYS A 201 8.30 11.67 11.91
N ALA A 202 8.55 11.73 10.59
CA ALA A 202 8.11 12.85 9.79
C ALA A 202 6.56 12.92 9.80
N ARG A 203 6.00 14.11 10.00
CA ARG A 203 4.56 14.35 10.11
C ARG A 203 4.12 15.32 9.04
N LEU A 204 3.04 14.99 8.35
CA LEU A 204 2.41 15.95 7.45
C LEU A 204 1.63 16.95 8.30
N ALA A 205 1.99 18.22 8.22
CA ALA A 205 1.39 19.30 9.00
C ALA A 205 0.62 20.26 8.11
N ALA A 206 -0.59 20.59 8.51
CA ALA A 206 -1.41 21.66 7.95
C ALA A 206 -1.32 22.89 8.84
N PHE A 207 -0.75 23.96 8.31
CA PHE A 207 -0.71 25.26 8.95
C PHE A 207 -1.96 26.02 8.58
N VAL A 208 -2.77 26.41 9.56
CA VAL A 208 -4.07 27.07 9.34
C VAL A 208 -4.04 28.48 9.90
N SER A 209 -4.36 29.47 9.06
CA SER A 209 -4.36 30.90 9.40
C SER A 209 -5.70 31.55 9.05
N TYR A 210 -6.04 32.62 9.77
CA TYR A 210 -7.26 33.41 9.62
C TYR A 210 -6.97 34.70 8.83
N GLU A 211 -7.87 35.11 7.93
CA GLU A 211 -7.80 36.42 7.28
C GLU A 211 -8.58 37.48 8.08
N GLU A 212 -7.88 38.55 8.52
CA GLU A 212 -8.44 39.71 9.22
C GLU A 212 -9.56 40.37 8.41
N ASP A 213 -10.82 40.25 8.88
CA ASP A 213 -11.88 41.27 8.74
C ASP A 213 -13.17 41.00 9.56
N ALA A 214 -13.17 40.07 10.55
CA ALA A 214 -14.30 39.96 11.50
C ALA A 214 -13.86 40.21 12.95
N ASP A 215 -14.68 41.01 13.62
CA ASP A 215 -14.69 41.43 15.02
C ASP A 215 -13.65 40.78 15.96
N PRO A 216 -12.73 41.55 16.57
CA PRO A 216 -11.74 41.04 17.53
C PRO A 216 -12.35 40.37 18.77
N ALA A 217 -13.68 40.48 18.97
CA ALA A 217 -14.40 39.75 20.00
C ALA A 217 -14.68 38.26 19.68
N LEU A 218 -14.38 37.76 18.45
CA LEU A 218 -14.70 36.38 18.04
C LEU A 218 -13.51 35.48 17.66
N SER A 219 -12.27 35.94 17.77
CA SER A 219 -11.10 35.26 17.19
C SER A 219 -10.25 34.53 18.23
N THR A 220 -10.63 33.29 18.57
CA THR A 220 -9.65 32.26 18.94
C THR A 220 -9.89 31.02 18.08
N LEU A 221 -8.83 30.36 17.65
CA LEU A 221 -8.93 29.13 16.83
C LEU A 221 -9.78 28.04 17.50
N THR A 222 -9.96 28.10 18.82
CA THR A 222 -10.94 27.34 19.62
C THR A 222 -12.36 27.39 19.07
N THR A 223 -12.82 28.54 18.59
CA THR A 223 -14.17 28.72 18.03
C THR A 223 -14.35 28.01 16.68
N HIS A 224 -13.27 27.84 15.92
CA HIS A 224 -13.29 27.21 14.61
C HIS A 224 -12.75 25.77 14.61
N GLN A 225 -12.24 25.25 15.73
CA GLN A 225 -11.73 23.88 15.86
C GLN A 225 -12.72 22.83 15.37
N ALA A 226 -14.01 22.94 15.72
CA ALA A 226 -15.03 22.01 15.27
C ALA A 226 -15.24 22.04 13.74
N ARG A 227 -15.09 23.22 13.12
CA ARG A 227 -15.24 23.40 11.67
C ARG A 227 -13.99 22.95 10.91
N ILE A 228 -12.80 23.21 11.45
CA ILE A 228 -11.53 22.68 10.93
C ILE A 228 -11.57 21.15 11.01
N ARG A 229 -11.94 20.57 12.15
CA ARG A 229 -12.07 19.11 12.30
C ARG A 229 -13.04 18.50 11.28
N LYS A 230 -14.22 19.10 11.14
CA LYS A 230 -15.20 18.69 10.12
C LYS A 230 -14.64 18.75 8.69
N ALA A 231 -13.86 19.78 8.35
CA ALA A 231 -13.22 19.88 7.04
C ALA A 231 -12.20 18.75 6.81
N PHE A 232 -11.43 18.37 7.83
CA PHE A 232 -10.52 17.23 7.75
C PHE A 232 -11.26 15.88 7.65
N ASP A 233 -12.40 15.72 8.32
CA ASP A 233 -13.25 14.53 8.22
C ASP A 233 -13.89 14.40 6.82
N GLU A 234 -14.35 15.50 6.23
CA GLU A 234 -14.92 15.52 4.88
C GLU A 234 -13.85 15.27 3.80
N VAL A 235 -12.60 15.69 4.01
CA VAL A 235 -11.47 15.36 3.11
C VAL A 235 -11.16 13.85 3.11
N GLN A 236 -11.47 13.10 4.17
CA GLN A 236 -11.25 11.65 4.20
C GLN A 236 -12.10 10.88 3.18
N ALA A 237 -13.22 11.46 2.72
CA ALA A 237 -14.08 10.86 1.71
C ALA A 237 -13.56 11.05 0.28
N VAL A 238 -12.63 11.97 0.06
CA VAL A 238 -12.14 12.37 -1.28
C VAL A 238 -10.64 12.21 -1.47
N LEU A 239 -9.84 12.14 -0.39
CA LEU A 239 -8.41 11.85 -0.44
C LEU A 239 -8.06 10.53 0.28
N PRO A 240 -7.06 9.78 -0.21
CA PRO A 240 -6.49 8.64 0.52
C PRO A 240 -6.03 9.04 1.93
N ARG A 241 -6.22 8.14 2.91
CA ARG A 241 -5.89 8.41 4.34
C ARG A 241 -4.45 8.88 4.59
N SER A 242 -3.51 8.44 3.78
CA SER A 242 -2.10 8.85 3.83
C SER A 242 -1.84 10.30 3.47
N MET A 243 -2.73 10.91 2.69
CA MET A 243 -2.66 12.30 2.22
C MET A 243 -3.29 13.28 3.20
N ILE A 244 -3.74 12.82 4.38
CA ILE A 244 -4.45 13.65 5.35
C ILE A 244 -3.45 14.15 6.39
N PRO A 245 -3.26 15.47 6.55
CA PRO A 245 -2.28 15.99 7.51
C PRO A 245 -2.62 15.59 8.95
N THR A 246 -1.63 15.04 9.66
CA THR A 246 -1.77 14.48 11.01
C THR A 246 -1.53 15.51 12.11
N VAL A 247 -1.04 16.71 11.74
CA VAL A 247 -0.77 17.81 12.67
C VAL A 247 -1.42 19.06 12.12
N THR A 248 -2.23 19.75 12.94
CA THR A 248 -2.78 21.06 12.58
C THR A 248 -2.08 22.12 13.43
N VAL A 249 -1.36 23.04 12.78
CA VAL A 249 -0.63 24.12 13.45
C VAL A 249 -1.39 25.42 13.22
N PRO A 250 -2.01 26.00 14.26
CA PRO A 250 -2.66 27.30 14.15
C PRO A 250 -1.62 28.42 14.00
N LEU A 251 -1.87 29.34 13.07
CA LEU A 251 -1.08 30.56 12.90
C LEU A 251 -1.99 31.78 12.89
N THR A 252 -1.50 32.90 13.44
CA THR A 252 -2.17 34.19 13.24
C THR A 252 -2.07 34.60 11.78
N ASN A 253 -0.86 34.58 11.21
CA ASN A 253 -0.56 34.86 9.80
C ASN A 253 0.52 33.90 9.29
N PHE A 254 0.53 33.58 7.99
CA PHE A 254 1.65 32.84 7.41
C PHE A 254 2.93 33.67 7.44
N PRO A 255 4.07 33.13 7.90
CA PRO A 255 5.34 33.81 7.81
C PRO A 255 5.72 33.93 6.33
N LEU A 256 5.97 35.15 5.88
CA LEU A 256 6.37 35.43 4.51
C LEU A 256 7.86 35.77 4.46
N THR A 257 8.51 35.41 3.36
CA THR A 257 9.85 35.90 3.02
C THR A 257 9.79 37.38 2.67
N ILE A 258 10.95 38.04 2.55
CA ILE A 258 11.05 39.44 2.08
C ILE A 258 10.37 39.63 0.72
N SER A 259 10.30 38.57 -0.10
CA SER A 259 9.60 38.55 -1.40
C SER A 259 8.08 38.31 -1.32
N LYS A 260 7.49 38.31 -0.12
CA LYS A 260 6.07 38.00 0.16
C LYS A 260 5.59 36.58 -0.21
N LYS A 261 6.51 35.65 -0.50
CA LYS A 261 6.20 34.21 -0.63
C LYS A 261 6.20 33.53 0.75
N ILE A 262 5.46 32.44 0.91
CA ILE A 262 5.45 31.64 2.15
C ILE A 262 6.88 31.19 2.51
N ASN A 263 7.30 31.51 3.73
CA ASN A 263 8.60 31.15 4.28
C ASN A 263 8.55 29.74 4.88
N ARG A 264 8.81 28.74 4.04
CA ARG A 264 8.76 27.32 4.41
C ARG A 264 9.72 26.94 5.54
N LEU A 265 10.92 27.51 5.57
CA LEU A 265 11.90 27.23 6.63
C LEU A 265 11.40 27.76 7.97
N GLU A 266 10.74 28.92 7.96
CA GLU A 266 10.14 29.48 9.17
C GLU A 266 8.90 28.70 9.60
N LEU A 267 8.06 28.24 8.65
CA LEU A 267 6.97 27.31 8.95
C LEU A 267 7.46 25.99 9.54
N GLN A 268 8.53 25.41 9.00
CA GLN A 268 9.12 24.19 9.55
C GLN A 268 9.65 24.43 10.97
N LYS A 269 10.33 25.55 11.23
CA LYS A 269 10.76 25.90 12.59
C LYS A 269 9.58 26.09 13.54
N LEU A 270 8.53 26.82 13.12
CA LEU A 270 7.33 27.04 13.94
C LEU A 270 6.59 25.73 14.20
N GLY A 271 6.45 24.87 13.19
CA GLY A 271 5.84 23.56 13.33
C GLY A 271 6.65 22.63 14.25
N LEU A 272 7.98 22.64 14.13
CA LEU A 272 8.86 21.86 15.01
C LEU A 272 8.85 22.41 16.44
N ALA A 273 8.90 23.73 16.62
CA ALA A 273 8.78 24.37 17.92
C ALA A 273 7.40 24.11 18.55
N PHE A 274 6.32 24.06 17.75
CA PHE A 274 4.98 23.69 18.21
C PHE A 274 4.90 22.23 18.66
N LEU A 275 5.59 21.32 17.95
CA LEU A 275 5.72 19.92 18.37
C LEU A 275 6.56 19.78 19.64
N ASP A 276 7.61 20.57 19.81
CA ASP A 276 8.49 20.55 20.99
C ASP A 276 7.85 21.26 22.20
N SER A 277 7.06 22.32 22.00
CA SER A 277 6.33 23.01 23.07
C SER A 277 5.20 22.15 23.63
N LYS A 278 4.56 21.32 22.78
CA LYS A 278 3.66 20.26 23.26
C LYS A 278 4.43 19.24 24.11
N LYS A 279 5.59 18.75 23.65
CA LYS A 279 6.45 17.84 24.45
C LYS A 279 6.93 18.43 25.79
N GLN A 280 7.15 19.75 25.90
CA GLN A 280 7.59 20.41 27.15
C GLN A 280 6.43 20.78 28.09
N ALA A 281 5.23 21.07 27.57
CA ALA A 281 4.03 21.20 28.39
C ALA A 281 3.63 19.86 29.05
N ASP A 282 4.03 18.74 28.42
CA ASP A 282 3.77 17.36 28.85
C ASP A 282 4.85 16.78 29.82
N ALA A 283 5.81 17.58 30.30
CA ALA A 283 6.87 17.09 31.20
C ALA A 283 6.44 17.10 32.69
N PRO A 284 6.50 15.97 33.43
CA PRO A 284 6.11 15.94 34.83
C PRO A 284 7.17 16.60 35.73
N LYS A 285 6.75 17.50 36.62
CA LYS A 285 7.60 18.08 37.69
C LYS A 285 7.83 17.03 38.78
N LEU A 286 9.07 16.57 38.93
CA LEU A 286 9.50 15.66 40.00
C LEU A 286 9.52 16.36 41.37
N GLN A 287 8.82 15.77 42.35
CA GLN A 287 9.10 15.96 43.77
C GLN A 287 9.55 14.63 44.39
N ASN A 288 10.60 14.72 45.20
CA ASN A 288 11.27 13.63 45.89
C ASN A 288 10.41 13.00 46.99
N GLY A 289 10.50 11.68 47.18
CA GLY A 289 9.92 11.02 48.35
C GLY A 289 9.99 9.50 48.37
N HIS A 290 11.14 8.97 48.78
CA HIS A 290 11.37 7.80 49.67
C HIS A 290 10.79 6.41 49.33
N ALA A 291 11.67 5.42 49.43
CA ALA A 291 11.44 4.01 49.21
C ALA A 291 10.70 3.33 50.37
N SER A 292 9.81 2.38 50.05
CA SER A 292 9.77 1.05 50.69
C SER A 292 8.91 0.07 49.90
N SER A 293 9.29 -1.20 50.01
CA SER A 293 8.83 -2.42 49.34
C SER A 293 7.35 -2.78 49.49
N ASP A 294 6.71 -3.12 48.37
CA ASP A 294 5.74 -4.22 48.20
C ASP A 294 5.43 -4.37 46.70
N ALA A 295 6.29 -5.14 46.02
CA ALA A 295 6.29 -5.32 44.56
C ALA A 295 5.49 -6.59 44.19
N ASN A 296 4.42 -6.42 43.40
CA ASN A 296 3.93 -7.37 42.37
C ASN A 296 2.49 -7.11 41.87
N VAL A 297 1.78 -6.07 42.31
CA VAL A 297 0.48 -5.66 41.70
C VAL A 297 0.47 -4.17 41.30
N SER A 298 1.35 -3.37 41.90
CA SER A 298 1.49 -1.92 41.66
C SER A 298 2.11 -1.55 40.30
N ASP A 299 3.02 -2.39 39.78
CA ASP A 299 3.83 -2.03 38.62
C ASP A 299 3.05 -2.14 37.29
N ALA A 300 2.24 -3.19 37.11
CA ALA A 300 1.40 -3.35 35.92
C ALA A 300 0.37 -2.21 35.78
N GLN A 301 -0.24 -1.78 36.89
CA GLN A 301 -1.16 -0.64 36.91
C GLN A 301 -0.44 0.69 36.64
N ALA A 302 0.77 0.89 37.18
CA ALA A 302 1.56 2.09 36.88
C ALA A 302 2.03 2.15 35.41
N ILE A 303 2.24 0.99 34.79
CA ILE A 303 2.68 0.85 33.39
C ILE A 303 1.51 1.04 32.42
N VAL A 304 0.37 0.42 32.68
CA VAL A 304 -0.89 0.70 31.98
C VAL A 304 -1.23 2.18 32.11
N GLN A 305 -1.03 2.77 33.29
CA GLN A 305 -1.26 4.19 33.48
C GLN A 305 -0.30 5.07 32.69
N ARG A 306 0.96 4.67 32.50
CA ARG A 306 1.89 5.37 31.60
C ARG A 306 1.53 5.25 30.12
N ILE A 307 0.97 4.12 29.70
CA ILE A 307 0.45 3.92 28.33
C ILE A 307 -0.84 4.73 28.15
N LEU A 308 -1.72 4.78 29.15
CA LEU A 308 -2.92 5.61 29.17
C LEU A 308 -2.59 7.11 29.23
N ASP A 309 -1.52 7.50 29.93
CA ASP A 309 -1.02 8.87 30.00
C ASP A 309 -0.33 9.27 28.69
N PHE A 310 0.35 8.32 28.02
CA PHE A 310 0.84 8.50 26.64
C PHE A 310 -0.33 8.68 25.66
N ILE A 311 -1.37 7.86 25.75
CA ILE A 311 -2.59 8.00 24.93
C ILE A 311 -3.29 9.34 25.25
N LYS A 312 -3.42 9.72 26.53
CA LYS A 312 -3.98 11.02 26.97
C LYS A 312 -3.18 12.21 26.46
N SER A 313 -1.86 12.13 26.45
CA SER A 313 -0.98 13.18 25.91
C SER A 313 -1.16 13.40 24.40
N LYS A 314 -1.70 12.40 23.69
CA LYS A 314 -2.04 12.48 22.26
C LYS A 314 -3.48 12.97 22.00
N THR A 315 -4.35 13.01 23.01
CA THR A 315 -5.80 13.31 22.88
C THR A 315 -6.26 14.55 23.65
N GLU A 316 -5.44 15.60 23.79
CA GLU A 316 -5.89 16.81 24.50
C GLU A 316 -7.09 17.49 23.78
N GLY A 317 -8.25 17.40 24.43
CA GLY A 317 -9.57 17.79 23.96
C GLY A 317 -10.69 16.83 24.39
N SER A 318 -10.37 15.62 24.88
CA SER A 318 -11.36 14.59 25.25
C SER A 318 -10.98 13.80 26.50
N ALA A 319 -10.57 14.49 27.57
CA ALA A 319 -10.29 13.84 28.84
C ALA A 319 -11.58 13.29 29.49
N GLY A 320 -11.70 11.96 29.58
CA GLY A 320 -12.76 11.27 30.33
C GLY A 320 -13.70 10.36 29.52
N GLN A 321 -13.49 10.17 28.22
CA GLN A 321 -14.32 9.29 27.39
C GLN A 321 -13.63 7.96 27.11
N ASP A 322 -14.39 6.87 27.25
CA ASP A 322 -14.01 5.50 26.92
C ASP A 322 -14.19 5.28 25.40
N MET A 323 -13.09 5.39 24.66
CA MET A 323 -13.04 5.48 23.21
C MET A 323 -12.10 4.43 22.59
N THR A 324 -12.27 4.16 21.31
CA THR A 324 -11.46 3.21 20.52
C THR A 324 -10.12 3.84 20.10
N LEU A 325 -9.13 3.01 19.78
CA LEU A 325 -7.80 3.47 19.32
C LEU A 325 -7.90 4.36 18.06
N ASN A 326 -8.83 4.07 17.16
CA ASN A 326 -9.10 4.89 15.97
C ASN A 326 -9.68 6.27 16.32
N GLU A 327 -10.56 6.37 17.32
CA GLU A 327 -11.16 7.63 17.79
C GLU A 327 -10.14 8.53 18.52
N SER A 328 -9.07 7.93 19.04
CA SER A 328 -7.96 8.62 19.71
C SER A 328 -6.90 9.20 18.75
N GLY A 329 -7.01 8.93 17.44
CA GLY A 329 -6.07 9.42 16.43
C GLY A 329 -4.77 8.62 16.32
N LEU A 330 -4.72 7.42 16.89
CA LEU A 330 -3.59 6.48 16.81
C LEU A 330 -3.75 5.58 15.57
N ASP A 331 -2.68 5.41 14.80
CA ASP A 331 -2.68 4.63 13.55
C ASP A 331 -2.20 3.17 13.75
N SER A 332 -2.16 2.39 12.68
CA SER A 332 -1.72 0.99 12.69
C SER A 332 -0.26 0.78 13.09
N LEU A 333 0.56 1.83 13.14
CA LEU A 333 1.92 1.78 13.65
C LEU A 333 2.02 2.18 15.11
N ASP A 334 1.11 3.04 15.59
CA ASP A 334 0.97 3.31 17.02
C ASP A 334 0.42 2.07 17.74
N ALA A 335 -0.48 1.31 17.11
CA ALA A 335 -0.93 0.00 17.62
C ALA A 335 0.22 -1.01 17.77
N VAL A 336 1.21 -0.96 16.88
CA VAL A 336 2.42 -1.82 16.97
C VAL A 336 3.32 -1.35 18.10
N GLU A 337 3.49 -0.04 18.26
CA GLU A 337 4.32 0.54 19.31
C GLU A 337 3.71 0.26 20.70
N VAL A 338 2.39 0.32 20.80
CA VAL A 338 1.60 -0.10 21.97
C VAL A 338 1.72 -1.61 22.21
N SER A 339 1.56 -2.44 21.19
CA SER A 339 1.74 -3.90 21.27
C SER A 339 3.14 -4.29 21.76
N SER A 340 4.18 -3.67 21.19
CA SER A 340 5.58 -3.86 21.58
C SER A 340 5.85 -3.37 23.01
N GLY A 341 5.26 -2.24 23.40
CA GLY A 341 5.33 -1.71 24.76
C GLY A 341 4.66 -2.61 25.81
N LEU A 342 3.45 -3.11 25.52
CA LEU A 342 2.73 -4.07 26.36
C LEU A 342 3.53 -5.36 26.58
N ARG A 343 4.16 -5.87 25.50
CA ARG A 343 5.05 -7.03 25.57
C ARG A 343 6.29 -6.77 26.42
N ARG A 344 7.00 -5.65 26.17
CA ARG A 344 8.27 -5.32 26.82
C ARG A 344 8.13 -5.09 28.32
N VAL A 345 7.02 -4.46 28.72
CA VAL A 345 6.90 -3.90 30.07
C VAL A 345 5.90 -4.67 30.93
N ALA A 346 4.89 -5.31 30.35
CA ALA A 346 3.87 -6.07 31.08
C ALA A 346 3.87 -7.58 30.79
N GLN A 347 4.77 -8.08 29.93
CA GLN A 347 4.77 -9.47 29.41
C GLN A 347 3.43 -9.93 28.81
N LEU A 348 2.56 -8.99 28.43
CA LEU A 348 1.26 -9.28 27.82
C LEU A 348 1.42 -9.31 26.30
N HIS A 349 1.10 -10.44 25.67
CA HIS A 349 1.11 -10.54 24.21
C HIS A 349 -0.24 -10.12 23.62
N VAL A 350 -0.32 -8.88 23.13
CA VAL A 350 -1.49 -8.37 22.39
C VAL A 350 -1.07 -8.05 20.96
N PRO A 351 -1.50 -8.79 19.92
CA PRO A 351 -1.16 -8.49 18.52
C PRO A 351 -1.62 -7.09 18.10
N ALA A 352 -0.84 -6.41 17.25
CA ALA A 352 -1.20 -5.08 16.76
C ALA A 352 -2.52 -5.07 15.97
N SER A 353 -2.84 -6.17 15.29
CA SER A 353 -4.12 -6.39 14.61
C SER A 353 -5.32 -6.38 15.58
N MET A 354 -5.16 -6.91 16.81
CA MET A 354 -6.21 -6.93 17.84
C MET A 354 -6.50 -5.52 18.37
N LEU A 355 -5.48 -4.69 18.49
CA LEU A 355 -5.59 -3.28 18.87
C LEU A 355 -6.28 -2.42 17.79
N LEU A 356 -6.32 -2.91 16.55
CA LEU A 356 -6.93 -2.22 15.41
C LEU A 356 -8.37 -2.67 15.12
N ARG A 357 -8.92 -3.59 15.92
CA ARG A 357 -10.31 -4.04 15.78
C ARG A 357 -11.30 -2.90 16.01
N PRO A 358 -12.33 -2.75 15.15
CA PRO A 358 -13.42 -1.81 15.40
C PRO A 358 -14.13 -2.13 16.72
N GLY A 359 -14.20 -1.16 17.64
CA GLY A 359 -14.94 -1.30 18.90
C GLY A 359 -14.12 -1.71 20.13
N ILE A 360 -12.85 -2.10 20.01
CA ILE A 360 -11.96 -2.27 21.17
C ILE A 360 -11.67 -0.90 21.77
N LYS A 361 -12.04 -0.71 23.03
CA LYS A 361 -11.84 0.54 23.76
C LYS A 361 -10.62 0.48 24.66
N ILE A 362 -10.18 1.67 25.07
CA ILE A 362 -9.06 1.85 25.99
C ILE A 362 -9.32 1.12 27.34
N SER A 363 -10.57 1.08 27.80
CA SER A 363 -10.94 0.33 29.01
C SER A 363 -10.85 -1.20 28.85
N ASP A 364 -11.13 -1.73 27.66
CA ASP A 364 -10.99 -3.16 27.35
C ASP A 364 -9.50 -3.59 27.38
N ILE A 365 -8.61 -2.72 26.90
CA ILE A 365 -7.15 -2.94 26.96
C ILE A 365 -6.64 -2.89 28.41
N ALA A 366 -7.19 -1.98 29.24
CA ALA A 366 -6.86 -1.90 30.65
C ALA A 366 -7.42 -3.08 31.46
N ALA A 367 -8.55 -3.65 31.06
CA ALA A 367 -9.14 -4.85 31.68
C ALA A 367 -8.29 -6.11 31.45
N LEU A 368 -7.60 -6.22 30.30
CA LEU A 368 -6.64 -7.29 30.00
C LEU A 368 -5.43 -7.33 30.96
N SER A 369 -5.14 -6.23 31.68
CA SER A 369 -4.04 -6.14 32.64
C SER A 369 -4.42 -6.48 34.09
N ASN A 370 -5.72 -6.54 34.42
CA ASN A 370 -6.22 -6.77 35.78
C ASN A 370 -7.01 -8.09 35.94
N ALA A 371 -7.17 -8.86 34.87
CA ALA A 371 -7.85 -10.15 34.94
C ALA A 371 -6.84 -11.27 35.26
N PRO A 372 -7.06 -12.11 36.30
CA PRO A 372 -6.55 -13.47 36.25
C PRO A 372 -7.21 -14.14 35.04
N GLU A 373 -6.42 -14.65 34.09
CA GLU A 373 -6.83 -15.41 32.90
C GLU A 373 -8.35 -15.40 32.67
N GLN A 374 -8.90 -14.29 32.17
CA GLN A 374 -10.24 -14.37 31.62
C GLN A 374 -10.11 -15.09 30.29
N ASN A 375 -10.49 -16.36 30.32
CA ASN A 375 -10.83 -17.18 29.16
C ASN A 375 -11.85 -16.42 28.29
N VAL A 376 -11.37 -15.52 27.43
CA VAL A 376 -12.02 -15.35 26.13
C VAL A 376 -11.68 -16.64 25.42
N ASP A 377 -12.59 -17.61 25.50
CA ASP A 377 -12.42 -18.90 24.84
C ASP A 377 -12.18 -18.62 23.34
N PRO A 378 -10.95 -18.82 22.80
CA PRO A 378 -10.65 -18.55 21.40
C PRO A 378 -11.59 -19.33 20.48
N LYS A 379 -12.10 -20.47 20.99
CA LYS A 379 -13.15 -21.30 20.43
C LYS A 379 -14.41 -20.50 20.15
N ALA A 380 -14.94 -19.74 21.11
CA ALA A 380 -16.22 -19.04 20.95
C ALA A 380 -16.14 -17.93 19.89
N SER A 381 -15.07 -17.14 19.86
CA SER A 381 -14.97 -15.99 18.94
C SER A 381 -14.83 -16.39 17.47
N LEU A 382 -13.95 -17.35 17.14
CA LEU A 382 -13.81 -17.84 15.77
C LEU A 382 -14.98 -18.75 15.37
N GLN A 383 -15.54 -19.55 16.28
CA GLN A 383 -16.73 -20.36 15.99
C GLN A 383 -18.00 -19.51 15.80
N GLU A 384 -18.22 -18.46 16.59
CA GLU A 384 -19.33 -17.52 16.38
C GLU A 384 -19.21 -16.78 15.05
N GLU A 385 -17.99 -16.39 14.65
CA GLU A 385 -17.73 -15.89 13.29
C GLU A 385 -18.08 -16.94 12.23
N LEU A 386 -17.67 -18.20 12.39
CA LEU A 386 -18.02 -19.29 11.46
C LEU A 386 -19.54 -19.49 11.33
N VAL A 387 -20.31 -19.33 12.41
CA VAL A 387 -21.78 -19.40 12.37
C VAL A 387 -22.38 -18.33 11.45
N LYS A 388 -21.83 -17.10 11.43
CA LYS A 388 -22.28 -16.02 10.53
C LYS A 388 -22.16 -16.39 9.05
N TRP A 389 -21.16 -17.21 8.72
CA TRP A 389 -20.85 -17.60 7.34
C TRP A 389 -21.44 -18.96 6.93
N THR A 390 -22.40 -19.50 7.70
CA THR A 390 -23.05 -20.77 7.37
C THR A 390 -23.87 -20.67 6.09
N VAL A 391 -23.58 -21.52 5.11
CA VAL A 391 -24.29 -21.57 3.82
C VAL A 391 -25.52 -22.50 3.91
N LYS A 392 -26.68 -22.07 3.39
CA LYS A 392 -27.97 -22.83 3.44
C LYS A 392 -28.39 -23.30 2.04
N LEU A 393 -28.89 -24.54 1.95
CA LEU A 393 -29.24 -25.26 0.72
C LEU A 393 -30.61 -24.86 0.14
N ASP A 394 -30.67 -24.63 -1.17
CA ASP A 394 -31.88 -24.65 -2.02
C ASP A 394 -31.47 -25.24 -3.38
N GLU A 395 -32.21 -26.23 -3.89
CA GLU A 395 -31.81 -27.06 -5.05
C GLU A 395 -32.36 -26.55 -6.40
N ALA A 396 -31.59 -26.74 -7.50
CA ALA A 396 -32.10 -27.10 -8.83
C ALA A 396 -30.96 -27.53 -9.80
N SER A 397 -31.25 -28.01 -11.04
CA SER A 397 -30.29 -28.64 -11.99
C SER A 397 -30.33 -28.20 -13.50
N ASN A 398 -29.23 -28.39 -14.27
CA ASN A 398 -29.07 -28.69 -15.74
C ASN A 398 -28.28 -27.73 -16.71
N THR A 399 -27.70 -28.30 -17.80
CA THR A 399 -26.36 -28.08 -18.43
C THR A 399 -26.23 -27.48 -19.88
N ALA A 400 -25.19 -26.65 -20.19
CA ALA A 400 -24.41 -26.54 -21.48
C ALA A 400 -23.22 -25.51 -21.55
N GLY A 401 -21.99 -25.90 -21.98
CA GLY A 401 -20.79 -25.03 -22.30
C GLY A 401 -19.58 -25.13 -21.33
N ARG A 402 -18.30 -24.93 -21.74
CA ARG A 402 -17.10 -25.10 -20.85
C ARG A 402 -16.25 -23.83 -20.70
N ALA A 403 -16.45 -23.06 -19.63
CA ALA A 403 -15.62 -21.92 -19.23
C ALA A 403 -15.02 -22.10 -17.82
N VAL A 404 -13.89 -21.45 -17.54
CA VAL A 404 -13.32 -21.36 -16.19
C VAL A 404 -13.39 -19.92 -15.72
N LEU A 405 -13.92 -19.68 -14.52
CA LEU A 405 -13.85 -18.38 -13.87
C LEU A 405 -12.57 -18.32 -13.03
N LEU A 406 -11.72 -17.31 -13.25
CA LEU A 406 -10.48 -17.10 -12.50
C LEU A 406 -10.51 -15.75 -11.80
N THR A 407 -10.43 -15.75 -10.47
CA THR A 407 -10.15 -14.52 -9.71
C THR A 407 -8.65 -14.35 -9.51
N GLY A 408 -8.18 -13.11 -9.45
CA GLY A 408 -6.75 -12.83 -9.22
C GLY A 408 -5.84 -13.15 -10.41
N ALA A 409 -6.36 -13.17 -11.64
CA ALA A 409 -5.60 -13.46 -12.86
C ALA A 409 -4.41 -12.51 -13.12
N SER A 410 -4.44 -11.31 -12.55
CA SER A 410 -3.33 -10.35 -12.64
C SER A 410 -2.22 -10.58 -11.61
N GLY A 411 -2.43 -11.47 -10.63
CA GLY A 411 -1.46 -11.80 -9.59
C GLY A 411 -0.38 -12.77 -10.08
N PHE A 412 0.66 -12.99 -9.27
CA PHE A 412 1.81 -13.82 -9.64
C PHE A 412 1.41 -15.25 -10.04
N LEU A 413 0.77 -16.00 -9.13
CA LEU A 413 0.22 -17.33 -9.43
C LEU A 413 -0.91 -17.27 -10.48
N GLY A 414 -1.74 -16.22 -10.45
CA GLY A 414 -2.89 -16.09 -11.34
C GLY A 414 -2.53 -16.00 -12.83
N ARG A 415 -1.44 -15.31 -13.18
CA ARG A 415 -0.94 -15.23 -14.57
C ARG A 415 -0.49 -16.59 -15.08
N GLU A 416 0.12 -17.38 -14.21
CA GLU A 416 0.64 -18.70 -14.56
C GLU A 416 -0.49 -19.74 -14.66
N ILE A 417 -1.48 -19.70 -13.76
CA ILE A 417 -2.74 -20.46 -13.92
C ILE A 417 -3.41 -20.12 -15.25
N LEU A 418 -3.49 -18.83 -15.60
CA LEU A 418 -4.07 -18.38 -16.86
C LEU A 418 -3.29 -18.95 -18.06
N ARG A 419 -1.96 -18.88 -18.06
CA ARG A 419 -1.11 -19.48 -19.11
C ARG A 419 -1.40 -20.95 -19.32
N GLN A 420 -1.50 -21.71 -18.23
CA GLN A 420 -1.68 -23.16 -18.28
C GLN A 420 -3.09 -23.58 -18.68
N LEU A 421 -4.13 -22.85 -18.23
CA LEU A 421 -5.49 -23.01 -18.73
C LEU A 421 -5.59 -22.76 -20.23
N LEU A 422 -4.91 -21.72 -20.71
CA LEU A 422 -4.89 -21.39 -22.14
C LEU A 422 -4.10 -22.43 -22.92
N SER A 423 -3.02 -22.97 -22.37
CA SER A 423 -2.21 -24.00 -23.04
C SER A 423 -2.79 -25.41 -22.92
N HIS A 424 -3.88 -25.58 -22.16
CA HIS A 424 -4.48 -26.87 -21.89
C HIS A 424 -5.11 -27.50 -23.15
N PRO A 425 -5.00 -28.83 -23.36
CA PRO A 425 -5.59 -29.52 -24.52
C PRO A 425 -7.10 -29.32 -24.70
N GLU A 426 -7.83 -29.11 -23.60
CA GLU A 426 -9.28 -28.85 -23.60
C GLU A 426 -9.67 -27.45 -24.10
N GLN A 427 -8.71 -26.58 -24.40
CA GLN A 427 -8.92 -25.23 -24.95
C GLN A 427 -9.95 -24.38 -24.18
N TRP A 428 -9.75 -24.23 -22.87
CA TRP A 428 -10.66 -23.45 -22.03
C TRP A 428 -10.85 -22.02 -22.52
N THR A 429 -12.09 -21.51 -22.40
CA THR A 429 -12.36 -20.08 -22.32
C THR A 429 -12.23 -19.66 -20.86
N VAL A 430 -11.44 -18.63 -20.59
CA VAL A 430 -11.15 -18.17 -19.23
C VAL A 430 -11.78 -16.81 -19.01
N VAL A 431 -12.68 -16.75 -18.03
CA VAL A 431 -13.34 -15.52 -17.58
C VAL A 431 -12.55 -14.99 -16.39
N CYS A 432 -11.86 -13.87 -16.56
CA CYS A 432 -11.05 -13.24 -15.54
C CYS A 432 -11.83 -12.12 -14.83
N VAL A 433 -12.00 -12.24 -13.52
CA VAL A 433 -12.55 -11.15 -12.69
C VAL A 433 -11.42 -10.19 -12.32
N VAL A 434 -11.50 -8.95 -12.80
CA VAL A 434 -10.43 -7.95 -12.67
C VAL A 434 -11.01 -6.62 -12.24
N ARG A 435 -10.36 -5.95 -11.27
CA ARG A 435 -10.77 -4.61 -10.84
C ARG A 435 -10.67 -3.60 -11.98
N GLY A 436 -11.75 -2.87 -12.23
CA GLY A 436 -11.79 -1.76 -13.17
C GLY A 436 -13.18 -1.13 -13.20
N ASP A 437 -13.24 0.16 -13.50
CA ASP A 437 -14.50 0.93 -13.53
C ASP A 437 -15.39 0.61 -14.73
N SER A 438 -14.83 -0.09 -15.73
CA SER A 438 -15.50 -0.55 -16.95
C SER A 438 -14.86 -1.86 -17.44
N PRO A 439 -15.55 -2.65 -18.28
CA PRO A 439 -14.97 -3.83 -18.93
C PRO A 439 -13.68 -3.49 -19.69
N GLU A 440 -13.63 -2.36 -20.38
CA GLU A 440 -12.46 -1.91 -21.14
C GLU A 440 -11.29 -1.59 -20.22
N HIS A 441 -11.54 -0.91 -19.10
CA HIS A 441 -10.50 -0.61 -18.11
C HIS A 441 -9.98 -1.91 -17.45
N ALA A 442 -10.87 -2.82 -17.07
CA ALA A 442 -10.50 -4.12 -16.50
C ALA A 442 -9.67 -4.95 -17.50
N GLN A 443 -10.07 -4.97 -18.78
CA GLN A 443 -9.34 -5.64 -19.86
C GLN A 443 -7.95 -5.03 -20.07
N GLN A 444 -7.86 -3.70 -20.16
CA GLN A 444 -6.57 -3.00 -20.27
C GLN A 444 -5.67 -3.31 -19.08
N ARG A 445 -6.22 -3.37 -17.86
CA ARG A 445 -5.47 -3.71 -16.66
C ARG A 445 -4.86 -5.12 -16.75
N LEU A 446 -5.64 -6.13 -17.12
CA LEU A 446 -5.14 -7.50 -17.29
C LEU A 446 -4.08 -7.55 -18.40
N LEU A 447 -4.40 -7.04 -19.59
CA LEU A 447 -3.52 -7.05 -20.75
C LEU A 447 -2.21 -6.30 -20.49
N SER A 448 -2.21 -5.22 -19.71
CA SER A 448 -0.98 -4.46 -19.37
C SER A 448 0.07 -5.28 -18.61
N VAL A 449 -0.35 -6.40 -18.02
CA VAL A 449 0.52 -7.33 -17.29
C VAL A 449 0.78 -8.59 -18.13
N VAL A 450 -0.27 -9.25 -18.64
CA VAL A 450 -0.10 -10.54 -19.35
C VAL A 450 0.55 -10.39 -20.72
N SER A 451 0.36 -9.26 -21.42
CA SER A 451 0.97 -9.05 -22.76
C SER A 451 2.49 -8.87 -22.74
N LYS A 452 3.07 -8.65 -21.55
CA LYS A 452 4.52 -8.54 -21.34
C LYS A 452 5.16 -9.90 -21.05
N GLU A 453 4.35 -10.92 -20.78
CA GLU A 453 4.83 -12.25 -20.49
C GLU A 453 5.36 -12.94 -21.75
N LYS A 454 6.45 -13.71 -21.61
CA LYS A 454 7.10 -14.40 -22.73
C LYS A 454 6.19 -15.41 -23.45
N TRP A 455 5.16 -15.91 -22.76
CA TRP A 455 4.21 -16.89 -23.28
C TRP A 455 3.02 -16.29 -24.04
N TRP A 456 2.84 -14.97 -24.03
CA TRP A 456 1.65 -14.33 -24.59
C TRP A 456 1.57 -14.44 -26.11
N THR A 457 0.37 -14.73 -26.63
CA THR A 457 0.06 -14.73 -28.07
C THR A 457 -1.31 -14.10 -28.34
N ALA A 458 -1.51 -13.55 -29.55
CA ALA A 458 -2.81 -12.94 -29.92
C ALA A 458 -3.96 -13.96 -29.97
N ASP A 459 -3.66 -15.26 -30.13
CA ASP A 459 -4.68 -16.32 -30.11
C ASP A 459 -5.18 -16.64 -28.69
N PHE A 460 -4.36 -16.37 -27.67
CA PHE A 460 -4.78 -16.49 -26.28
C PHE A 460 -5.80 -15.41 -25.90
N GLU A 461 -5.66 -14.20 -26.42
CA GLU A 461 -6.60 -13.11 -26.17
C GLU A 461 -8.04 -13.47 -26.53
N LYS A 462 -8.25 -14.21 -27.62
CA LYS A 462 -9.58 -14.64 -28.10
C LYS A 462 -10.32 -15.56 -27.13
N ARG A 463 -9.60 -16.18 -26.19
CA ARG A 463 -10.14 -17.09 -25.17
C ARG A 463 -10.18 -16.48 -23.78
N ILE A 464 -9.79 -15.22 -23.65
CA ILE A 464 -9.87 -14.48 -22.40
C ILE A 464 -11.05 -13.52 -22.49
N GLU A 465 -11.91 -13.61 -21.50
CA GLU A 465 -12.94 -12.60 -21.27
C GLU A 465 -12.68 -11.92 -19.94
N VAL A 466 -12.84 -10.60 -19.87
CA VAL A 466 -12.55 -9.85 -18.66
C VAL A 466 -13.81 -9.20 -18.14
N TRP A 467 -14.17 -9.54 -16.90
CA TRP A 467 -15.31 -8.97 -16.20
C TRP A 467 -14.84 -8.01 -15.11
N PRO A 468 -15.34 -6.76 -15.10
CA PRO A 468 -15.03 -5.83 -14.03
C PRO A 468 -15.64 -6.35 -12.72
N GLY A 469 -14.82 -6.49 -11.69
CA GLY A 469 -15.28 -6.94 -10.38
C GLY A 469 -14.32 -6.58 -9.25
N ASP A 470 -14.84 -6.51 -8.04
CA ASP A 470 -14.08 -6.34 -6.81
C ASP A 470 -14.53 -7.34 -5.76
N LEU A 471 -13.58 -8.11 -5.25
CA LEU A 471 -13.83 -9.16 -4.27
C LEU A 471 -14.41 -8.63 -2.96
N SER A 472 -14.20 -7.34 -2.63
CA SER A 472 -14.79 -6.73 -1.43
C SER A 472 -16.28 -6.39 -1.58
N LEU A 473 -16.84 -6.51 -2.79
CA LEU A 473 -18.24 -6.20 -3.04
C LEU A 473 -19.09 -7.48 -3.07
N PRO A 474 -20.40 -7.39 -2.73
CA PRO A 474 -21.33 -8.50 -2.90
C PRO A 474 -21.24 -9.08 -4.31
N LYS A 475 -21.34 -10.41 -4.46
CA LYS A 475 -21.22 -11.10 -5.75
C LYS A 475 -19.95 -10.74 -6.53
N LEU A 476 -18.86 -10.45 -5.81
CA LEU A 476 -17.55 -10.06 -6.36
C LEU A 476 -17.63 -8.77 -7.23
N GLY A 477 -18.66 -7.93 -7.02
CA GLY A 477 -18.89 -6.74 -7.84
C GLY A 477 -19.34 -7.04 -9.28
N LEU A 478 -19.63 -8.30 -9.61
CA LEU A 478 -20.10 -8.70 -10.93
C LEU A 478 -21.51 -8.16 -11.19
N ARG A 479 -21.79 -7.84 -12.46
CA ARG A 479 -23.13 -7.46 -12.90
C ARG A 479 -24.07 -8.64 -12.72
N GLN A 480 -25.36 -8.35 -12.56
CA GLN A 480 -26.35 -9.41 -12.32
C GLN A 480 -26.40 -10.45 -13.46
N ALA A 481 -26.17 -10.04 -14.71
CA ALA A 481 -26.10 -10.96 -15.84
C ALA A 481 -24.89 -11.90 -15.75
N GLU A 482 -23.70 -11.35 -15.47
CA GLU A 482 -22.46 -12.12 -15.29
C GLU A 482 -22.58 -13.11 -14.13
N TRP A 483 -23.13 -12.70 -12.99
CA TRP A 483 -23.37 -13.59 -11.85
C TRP A 483 -24.30 -14.77 -12.20
N ARG A 484 -25.33 -14.51 -13.00
CA ARG A 484 -26.22 -15.58 -13.50
C ARG A 484 -25.48 -16.52 -14.44
N GLU A 485 -24.56 -16.02 -15.25
CA GLU A 485 -23.72 -16.84 -16.14
C GLU A 485 -22.74 -17.74 -15.36
N VAL A 486 -22.15 -17.24 -14.26
CA VAL A 486 -21.26 -18.06 -13.41
C VAL A 486 -21.98 -19.31 -12.92
N PHE A 487 -23.21 -19.16 -12.43
CA PHE A 487 -23.94 -20.24 -11.78
C PHE A 487 -25.04 -20.86 -12.63
N GLY A 488 -25.08 -20.59 -13.94
CA GLY A 488 -26.07 -21.18 -14.85
C GLY A 488 -27.52 -20.93 -14.41
N LEU A 489 -27.80 -19.75 -13.84
CA LEU A 489 -29.15 -19.40 -13.35
C LEU A 489 -30.10 -19.14 -14.53
N HIS A 490 -31.42 -19.15 -14.29
CA HIS A 490 -32.45 -18.97 -15.34
C HIS A 490 -32.11 -17.87 -16.36
N GLY A 491 -32.03 -18.27 -17.64
CA GLY A 491 -31.72 -17.39 -18.76
C GLY A 491 -30.23 -17.29 -19.13
N SER A 492 -29.33 -18.03 -18.46
CA SER A 492 -27.93 -18.12 -18.86
C SER A 492 -27.76 -18.88 -20.18
N THR A 493 -26.84 -18.39 -21.02
CA THR A 493 -26.40 -19.06 -22.26
C THR A 493 -25.01 -19.67 -22.12
N ARG A 494 -24.31 -19.38 -21.02
CA ARG A 494 -22.96 -19.82 -20.72
C ARG A 494 -22.96 -20.68 -19.46
N ARG A 495 -22.06 -21.67 -19.45
CA ARG A 495 -21.81 -22.52 -18.29
C ARG A 495 -20.34 -22.43 -17.90
N VAL A 496 -20.11 -21.88 -16.71
CA VAL A 496 -18.82 -22.02 -16.03
C VAL A 496 -18.76 -23.43 -15.46
N HIS A 497 -17.68 -24.14 -15.73
CA HIS A 497 -17.46 -25.50 -15.24
C HIS A 497 -16.73 -25.49 -13.91
N THR A 498 -15.73 -24.62 -13.79
CA THR A 498 -14.89 -24.52 -12.60
C THR A 498 -14.59 -23.07 -12.28
N ILE A 499 -14.62 -22.74 -11.00
CA ILE A 499 -14.21 -21.46 -10.45
C ILE A 499 -12.88 -21.70 -9.73
N ILE A 500 -11.84 -20.98 -10.13
CA ILE A 500 -10.56 -20.93 -9.42
C ILE A 500 -10.53 -19.61 -8.65
N HIS A 501 -10.80 -19.70 -7.36
CA HIS A 501 -10.76 -18.56 -6.46
C HIS A 501 -9.34 -18.36 -5.90
N ASN A 502 -8.50 -17.71 -6.70
CA ASN A 502 -7.10 -17.41 -6.37
C ASN A 502 -6.87 -15.98 -5.85
N GLY A 503 -7.74 -15.03 -6.21
CA GLY A 503 -7.63 -13.64 -5.79
C GLY A 503 -7.78 -13.45 -4.28
N ALA A 504 -6.87 -12.69 -3.68
CA ALA A 504 -6.91 -12.27 -2.28
C ALA A 504 -6.20 -10.92 -2.10
N VAL A 505 -6.54 -10.20 -1.03
CA VAL A 505 -5.75 -9.07 -0.54
C VAL A 505 -4.74 -9.61 0.47
N VAL A 506 -3.45 -9.54 0.11
CA VAL A 506 -2.34 -9.96 0.96
C VAL A 506 -1.78 -8.73 1.68
N ASN A 507 -2.10 -8.59 2.96
CA ASN A 507 -1.57 -7.53 3.81
C ASN A 507 -1.35 -8.04 5.23
N TRP A 508 -0.08 -8.29 5.58
CA TRP A 508 0.36 -8.83 6.86
C TRP A 508 0.13 -7.91 8.07
N LEU A 509 -0.17 -6.63 7.84
CA LEU A 509 -0.41 -5.64 8.90
C LEU A 509 -1.89 -5.25 9.04
N ALA A 510 -2.76 -5.70 8.13
CA ALA A 510 -4.18 -5.42 8.20
C ALA A 510 -4.85 -6.33 9.25
N SER A 511 -5.86 -5.79 9.93
CA SER A 511 -6.68 -6.60 10.83
C SER A 511 -7.51 -7.61 10.02
N TYR A 512 -8.01 -8.64 10.70
CA TYR A 512 -8.93 -9.61 10.11
C TYR A 512 -10.11 -8.90 9.45
N GLU A 513 -10.75 -7.96 10.15
CA GLU A 513 -11.96 -7.25 9.69
C GLU A 513 -11.73 -6.43 8.42
N ALA A 514 -10.55 -5.81 8.29
CA ALA A 514 -10.18 -5.06 7.10
C ALA A 514 -9.96 -5.95 5.86
N LEU A 515 -9.72 -7.24 6.07
CA LEU A 515 -9.51 -8.24 5.02
C LEU A 515 -10.71 -9.16 4.83
N THR A 516 -11.69 -9.15 5.74
CA THR A 516 -12.85 -10.05 5.74
C THR A 516 -13.61 -9.99 4.42
N ASP A 517 -14.04 -8.80 3.98
CA ASP A 517 -14.84 -8.67 2.76
C ASP A 517 -14.14 -9.27 1.52
N PRO A 518 -12.91 -8.85 1.15
CA PRO A 518 -12.26 -9.36 -0.05
C PRO A 518 -11.78 -10.81 0.03
N ASN A 519 -11.52 -11.37 1.22
CA ASN A 519 -10.95 -12.72 1.35
C ASN A 519 -11.97 -13.77 1.82
N VAL A 520 -12.79 -13.44 2.83
CA VAL A 520 -13.81 -14.33 3.41
C VAL A 520 -15.16 -14.13 2.72
N GLY A 521 -15.60 -12.88 2.57
CA GLY A 521 -16.90 -12.54 1.97
C GLY A 521 -17.00 -12.98 0.51
N SER A 522 -15.93 -12.82 -0.26
CA SER A 522 -15.85 -13.32 -1.64
C SER A 522 -15.96 -14.85 -1.73
N THR A 523 -15.28 -15.59 -0.84
CA THR A 523 -15.39 -17.05 -0.74
C THR A 523 -16.82 -17.47 -0.40
N TYR A 524 -17.43 -16.81 0.58
CA TYR A 524 -18.83 -17.04 0.97
C TYR A 524 -19.81 -16.84 -0.19
N GLU A 525 -19.69 -15.73 -0.93
CA GLU A 525 -20.58 -15.44 -2.05
C GLU A 525 -20.46 -16.50 -3.16
N LEU A 526 -19.26 -17.04 -3.41
CA LEU A 526 -19.07 -18.11 -4.40
C LEU A 526 -19.69 -19.44 -3.95
N LEU A 527 -19.47 -19.85 -2.69
CA LEU A 527 -20.09 -21.05 -2.12
C LEU A 527 -21.61 -20.94 -2.11
N ARG A 528 -22.14 -19.78 -1.70
CA ARG A 528 -23.57 -19.48 -1.72
C ARG A 528 -24.14 -19.52 -3.14
N GLY A 529 -23.45 -18.95 -4.12
CA GLY A 529 -23.86 -18.99 -5.52
C GLY A 529 -23.91 -20.42 -6.06
N GLN A 530 -22.97 -21.28 -5.66
CA GLN A 530 -22.91 -22.68 -6.07
C GLN A 530 -24.14 -23.47 -5.59
N LEU A 531 -24.68 -23.18 -4.41
CA LEU A 531 -25.91 -23.85 -3.94
C LEU A 531 -27.13 -23.51 -4.79
N GLN A 532 -27.22 -22.26 -5.24
CA GLN A 532 -28.32 -21.79 -6.10
C GLN A 532 -28.18 -22.28 -7.54
N SER A 533 -27.06 -22.94 -7.86
CA SER A 533 -26.70 -23.28 -9.23
C SER A 533 -27.32 -24.58 -9.68
N HIS A 534 -27.92 -24.52 -10.86
CA HIS A 534 -28.38 -25.67 -11.62
C HIS A 534 -27.22 -26.56 -12.10
N ASP A 535 -26.08 -25.94 -12.43
CA ASP A 535 -24.94 -26.64 -12.99
C ASP A 535 -23.83 -26.93 -11.97
N ALA A 536 -23.89 -26.24 -10.84
CA ALA A 536 -22.98 -26.29 -9.71
C ALA A 536 -21.51 -26.39 -10.15
N PRO A 537 -20.91 -25.29 -10.66
CA PRO A 537 -19.51 -25.27 -11.07
C PRO A 537 -18.63 -25.72 -9.91
N SER A 538 -17.64 -26.59 -10.14
CA SER A 538 -16.65 -26.93 -9.14
C SER A 538 -15.91 -25.68 -8.63
N LEU A 539 -15.60 -25.60 -7.34
CA LEU A 539 -14.88 -24.47 -6.76
C LEU A 539 -13.52 -24.92 -6.19
N VAL A 540 -12.45 -24.27 -6.63
CA VAL A 540 -11.11 -24.41 -6.04
C VAL A 540 -10.78 -23.15 -5.30
N PHE A 541 -10.59 -23.23 -3.99
CA PHE A 541 -10.10 -22.14 -3.16
C PHE A 541 -8.59 -22.25 -3.01
N VAL A 542 -7.84 -21.26 -3.51
CA VAL A 542 -6.38 -21.23 -3.31
C VAL A 542 -6.06 -20.56 -1.98
N SER A 543 -5.49 -21.33 -1.06
CA SER A 543 -5.14 -20.85 0.27
C SER A 543 -3.64 -20.78 0.49
N GLY A 544 -3.14 -19.59 0.83
CA GLY A 544 -1.78 -19.40 1.37
C GLY A 544 -1.74 -19.48 2.89
N GLY A 545 -2.73 -20.11 3.52
CA GLY A 545 -2.84 -20.23 4.98
C GLY A 545 -1.80 -21.18 5.58
N TYR A 546 -1.74 -21.20 6.91
CA TYR A 546 -0.78 -21.98 7.69
C TYR A 546 -0.75 -23.48 7.32
N ILE A 547 0.41 -24.00 6.90
CA ILE A 547 0.63 -25.42 6.62
C ILE A 547 1.30 -26.05 7.85
N SER A 548 0.55 -26.90 8.55
CA SER A 548 1.10 -27.65 9.69
C SER A 548 1.95 -28.84 9.23
N GLY A 549 3.05 -29.08 9.93
CA GLY A 549 3.90 -30.27 9.80
C GLY A 549 3.52 -31.43 10.74
N GLN A 550 2.52 -31.25 11.61
CA GLN A 550 2.02 -32.29 12.54
C GLN A 550 0.48 -32.33 12.55
N GLU A 551 -0.10 -33.42 13.06
CA GLU A 551 -1.54 -33.47 13.36
C GLU A 551 -1.84 -32.58 14.58
N GLU A 552 -2.19 -31.33 14.33
CA GLU A 552 -2.75 -30.42 15.34
C GLU A 552 -4.27 -30.63 15.44
N THR A 553 -4.81 -30.60 16.66
CA THR A 553 -6.26 -30.61 16.85
C THR A 553 -6.88 -29.31 16.35
N ALA A 554 -8.17 -29.33 16.00
CA ALA A 554 -8.89 -28.12 15.57
C ALA A 554 -8.83 -26.99 16.64
N ASP A 555 -8.78 -27.34 17.92
CA ASP A 555 -8.74 -26.39 19.04
C ASP A 555 -7.36 -25.73 19.20
N GLU A 556 -6.27 -26.50 19.06
CA GLU A 556 -4.90 -25.97 19.04
C GLU A 556 -4.69 -25.03 17.84
N LEU A 557 -5.20 -25.44 16.68
CA LEU A 557 -5.08 -24.67 15.45
C LEU A 557 -5.85 -23.34 15.53
N ALA A 558 -7.07 -23.34 16.06
CA ALA A 558 -7.87 -22.12 16.22
C ALA A 558 -7.22 -21.12 17.17
N SER A 559 -6.67 -21.60 18.30
CA SER A 559 -5.99 -20.76 19.29
C SER A 559 -4.71 -20.12 18.74
N LYS A 560 -3.94 -20.90 17.97
CA LYS A 560 -2.72 -20.44 17.29
C LYS A 560 -3.03 -19.41 16.22
N ILE A 561 -4.03 -19.68 15.37
CA ILE A 561 -4.39 -18.80 14.26
C ILE A 561 -4.97 -17.47 14.73
N TYR A 562 -5.70 -17.45 15.85
CA TYR A 562 -6.22 -16.21 16.42
C TYR A 562 -5.11 -15.18 16.74
N GLN A 563 -3.91 -15.67 17.07
CA GLN A 563 -2.75 -14.82 17.37
C GLN A 563 -1.94 -14.46 16.11
N MET A 564 -2.18 -15.12 14.97
CA MET A 564 -1.50 -14.85 13.70
C MET A 564 -2.00 -13.56 13.03
N PRO A 565 -1.26 -13.01 12.05
CA PRO A 565 -1.72 -11.88 11.24
C PRO A 565 -3.13 -12.06 10.66
N GLY A 566 -3.84 -10.95 10.44
CA GLY A 566 -5.23 -10.99 9.96
C GLY A 566 -5.39 -11.72 8.62
N TYR A 567 -4.37 -11.70 7.78
CA TYR A 567 -4.35 -12.45 6.52
C TYR A 567 -4.47 -13.97 6.74
N ASP A 568 -3.66 -14.55 7.64
CA ASP A 568 -3.71 -15.98 7.98
C ASP A 568 -5.08 -16.38 8.54
N GLN A 569 -5.65 -15.53 9.39
CA GLN A 569 -7.00 -15.72 9.93
C GLN A 569 -8.05 -15.78 8.81
N THR A 570 -8.01 -14.87 7.82
CA THR A 570 -8.97 -14.91 6.70
C THR A 570 -8.86 -16.18 5.86
N LYS A 571 -7.64 -16.71 5.68
CA LYS A 571 -7.42 -17.96 4.95
C LYS A 571 -7.97 -19.15 5.72
N PHE A 572 -7.70 -19.24 7.02
CA PHE A 572 -8.27 -20.28 7.88
C PHE A 572 -9.80 -20.28 7.88
N VAL A 573 -10.44 -19.12 8.07
CA VAL A 573 -11.91 -19.02 8.06
C VAL A 573 -12.48 -19.49 6.71
N SER A 574 -11.82 -19.14 5.61
CA SER A 574 -12.25 -19.53 4.26
C SER A 574 -12.04 -21.04 4.00
N GLU A 575 -10.93 -21.62 4.46
CA GLU A 575 -10.67 -23.07 4.41
C GLU A 575 -11.76 -23.84 5.16
N THR A 576 -12.02 -23.48 6.41
CA THR A 576 -13.06 -24.09 7.24
C THR A 576 -14.45 -23.93 6.64
N MET A 577 -14.72 -22.80 5.96
CA MET A 577 -15.99 -22.59 5.25
C MET A 577 -16.17 -23.58 4.09
N VAL A 578 -15.11 -23.84 3.32
CA VAL A 578 -15.11 -24.84 2.23
C VAL A 578 -15.32 -26.25 2.79
N GLU A 579 -14.67 -26.59 3.91
CA GLU A 579 -14.85 -27.87 4.59
C GLU A 579 -16.29 -28.08 5.08
N HIS A 580 -16.85 -27.09 5.78
CA HIS A 580 -18.24 -27.13 6.25
C HIS A 580 -19.24 -27.18 5.11
N PHE A 581 -18.97 -26.44 4.03
CA PHE A 581 -19.79 -26.47 2.83
C PHE A 581 -19.90 -27.90 2.27
N ASN A 582 -18.77 -28.59 2.08
CA ASN A 582 -18.77 -29.97 1.59
C ASN A 582 -19.45 -30.93 2.55
N ALA A 583 -19.29 -30.75 3.85
CA ALA A 583 -19.98 -31.56 4.86
C ALA A 583 -21.51 -31.35 4.83
N SER A 584 -21.97 -30.15 4.48
CA SER A 584 -23.40 -29.81 4.39
C SER A 584 -24.06 -30.31 3.11
N LEU A 585 -23.30 -30.56 2.04
CA LEU A 585 -23.82 -31.05 0.77
C LEU A 585 -24.32 -32.50 0.92
N ALA A 586 -25.61 -32.74 0.65
CA ALA A 586 -26.11 -34.11 0.54
C ALA A 586 -25.35 -34.84 -0.57
N ARG A 587 -25.06 -36.15 -0.40
CA ARG A 587 -24.28 -36.99 -1.35
C ARG A 587 -24.72 -36.91 -2.83
N ASN A 588 -25.91 -36.38 -3.11
CA ASN A 588 -26.48 -36.24 -4.46
C ASN A 588 -26.49 -34.80 -5.02
N SER A 589 -25.98 -33.80 -4.29
CA SER A 589 -25.88 -32.43 -4.79
C SER A 589 -24.68 -32.28 -5.75
N GLY A 590 -24.85 -31.47 -6.80
CA GLY A 590 -23.90 -31.38 -7.92
C GLY A 590 -22.59 -30.67 -7.58
N GLY A 591 -22.60 -29.78 -6.59
CA GLY A 591 -21.47 -28.93 -6.21
C GLY A 591 -20.37 -29.68 -5.49
N HIS A 592 -19.13 -29.26 -5.73
CA HIS A 592 -17.94 -29.71 -5.00
C HIS A 592 -17.00 -28.52 -4.86
N ALA A 593 -16.51 -28.28 -3.65
CA ALA A 593 -15.49 -27.28 -3.39
C ALA A 593 -14.25 -27.96 -2.78
N TRP A 594 -13.05 -27.44 -2.99
CA TRP A 594 -11.87 -27.93 -2.26
C TRP A 594 -10.84 -26.83 -2.10
N VAL A 595 -9.98 -27.01 -1.13
CA VAL A 595 -8.85 -26.15 -0.83
C VAL A 595 -7.63 -26.68 -1.58
N PHE A 596 -6.98 -25.82 -2.34
CA PHE A 596 -5.65 -26.05 -2.88
C PHE A 596 -4.66 -25.18 -2.11
N LYS A 597 -3.72 -25.81 -1.40
CA LYS A 597 -2.87 -25.18 -0.39
C LYS A 597 -1.39 -25.25 -0.83
N PRO A 598 -0.93 -24.30 -1.66
CA PRO A 598 0.48 -24.19 -2.01
C PRO A 598 1.32 -23.76 -0.79
N GLY A 599 2.57 -24.21 -0.75
CA GLY A 599 3.61 -23.59 0.09
C GLY A 599 4.04 -22.22 -0.47
N PHE A 600 5.27 -21.81 -0.17
CA PHE A 600 5.86 -20.63 -0.78
C PHE A 600 5.92 -20.76 -2.30
N ILE A 601 5.47 -19.72 -3.01
CA ILE A 601 5.41 -19.71 -4.47
C ILE A 601 6.53 -18.81 -4.98
N ILE A 602 7.51 -19.39 -5.63
CA ILE A 602 8.69 -18.69 -6.14
C ILE A 602 8.73 -18.66 -7.67
N GLY A 603 9.82 -18.13 -8.24
CA GLY A 603 10.01 -18.10 -9.69
C GLY A 603 9.99 -19.50 -10.29
N SER A 604 9.70 -19.58 -11.59
CA SER A 604 9.60 -20.88 -12.27
C SER A 604 10.95 -21.61 -12.29
N SER A 605 10.90 -22.93 -12.43
CA SER A 605 12.10 -23.75 -12.68
C SER A 605 12.82 -23.39 -13.98
N THR A 606 12.15 -22.66 -14.88
CA THR A 606 12.64 -22.32 -16.23
C THR A 606 13.31 -20.96 -16.30
N ASP A 607 12.71 -19.91 -15.75
CA ASP A 607 13.19 -18.52 -15.86
C ASP A 607 13.50 -17.83 -14.53
N GLY A 608 13.10 -18.40 -13.39
CA GLY A 608 13.42 -17.86 -12.06
C GLY A 608 12.80 -16.51 -11.74
N GLU A 609 11.91 -15.95 -12.58
CA GLU A 609 11.36 -14.62 -12.33
C GLU A 609 10.49 -14.62 -11.07
N THR A 610 10.94 -13.94 -10.02
CA THR A 610 10.33 -14.03 -8.68
C THR A 610 9.97 -12.67 -8.09
N GLN A 611 9.07 -12.67 -7.11
CA GLN A 611 8.64 -11.44 -6.43
C GLN A 611 9.60 -11.08 -5.29
N THR A 612 10.46 -10.08 -5.51
CA THR A 612 11.49 -9.66 -4.52
C THR A 612 10.95 -9.14 -3.18
N ARG A 613 9.62 -9.01 -3.03
CA ARG A 613 8.93 -8.48 -1.84
C ARG A 613 8.09 -9.53 -1.13
N ASP A 614 8.17 -10.79 -1.53
CA ASP A 614 7.49 -11.88 -0.84
C ASP A 614 8.23 -12.27 0.46
N ALA A 615 7.54 -12.98 1.35
CA ALA A 615 8.00 -13.27 2.71
C ALA A 615 9.33 -14.01 2.76
N LEU A 616 9.45 -15.09 1.98
CA LEU A 616 10.70 -15.87 1.88
C LEU A 616 11.88 -14.98 1.46
N TRP A 617 11.74 -14.20 0.39
CA TRP A 617 12.83 -13.37 -0.12
C TRP A 617 13.14 -12.16 0.78
N ARG A 618 12.16 -11.66 1.54
CA ARG A 618 12.40 -10.68 2.61
C ARG A 618 13.23 -11.26 3.75
N PHE A 619 12.91 -12.48 4.15
CA PHE A 619 13.63 -13.21 5.19
C PHE A 619 15.06 -13.49 4.77
N VAL A 620 15.25 -14.08 3.59
CA VAL A 620 16.57 -14.33 3.00
C VAL A 620 17.38 -13.04 2.88
N LYS A 621 16.76 -11.95 2.40
CA LYS A 621 17.42 -10.64 2.31
C LYS A 621 17.85 -10.11 3.68
N ALA A 622 17.02 -10.24 4.72
CA ALA A 622 17.35 -9.77 6.05
C ALA A 622 18.55 -10.54 6.63
N CYS A 623 18.56 -11.87 6.51
CA CYS A 623 19.71 -12.70 6.90
C CYS A 623 20.98 -12.30 6.14
N ALA A 624 20.88 -12.12 4.82
CA ALA A 624 21.99 -11.67 3.99
C ALA A 624 22.54 -10.29 4.40
N GLN A 625 21.68 -9.36 4.82
CA GLN A 625 22.08 -8.02 5.27
C GLN A 625 22.80 -8.01 6.61
N ILE A 626 22.44 -8.91 7.53
CA ILE A 626 23.14 -9.03 8.83
C ILE A 626 24.34 -9.98 8.78
N GLY A 627 24.46 -10.77 7.70
CA GLY A 627 25.57 -11.73 7.50
C GLY A 627 25.44 -13.01 8.33
N THR A 628 24.26 -13.28 8.90
CA THR A 628 24.02 -14.46 9.75
C THR A 628 22.63 -15.06 9.54
N TYR A 629 22.51 -16.35 9.85
CA TYR A 629 21.24 -17.09 9.84
C TYR A 629 21.15 -18.01 11.07
N SER A 630 19.93 -18.42 11.44
CA SER A 630 19.70 -19.36 12.55
C SER A 630 20.13 -20.78 12.17
N GLU A 631 21.04 -21.39 12.94
CA GLU A 631 21.47 -22.77 12.74
C GLU A 631 20.31 -23.78 12.93
N GLU A 632 19.41 -23.49 13.87
CA GLU A 632 18.26 -24.34 14.14
C GLU A 632 17.23 -24.28 13.01
N ASP A 633 16.94 -23.07 12.51
CA ASP A 633 16.00 -22.90 11.39
C ASP A 633 16.58 -23.45 10.07
N ALA A 634 17.90 -23.43 9.88
CA ALA A 634 18.54 -24.01 8.70
C ALA A 634 18.25 -25.51 8.52
N ARG A 635 18.03 -26.25 9.63
CA ARG A 635 17.66 -27.67 9.62
C ARG A 635 16.18 -27.91 9.30
N LYS A 636 15.37 -26.86 9.21
CA LYS A 636 13.93 -26.97 8.96
C LYS A 636 13.62 -27.03 7.47
N TRP A 637 12.49 -27.65 7.18
CA TRP A 637 11.93 -27.77 5.84
C TRP A 637 11.16 -26.52 5.46
N ILE A 638 11.30 -26.07 4.22
CA ILE A 638 10.45 -25.03 3.67
C ILE A 638 9.60 -25.61 2.54
N PRO A 639 8.26 -25.69 2.67
CA PRO A 639 7.41 -26.06 1.55
C PRO A 639 7.45 -24.92 0.54
N VAL A 640 8.10 -25.14 -0.60
CA VAL A 640 8.35 -24.14 -1.63
C VAL A 640 8.36 -24.80 -2.99
N ALA A 641 7.77 -24.15 -3.99
CA ALA A 641 7.82 -24.63 -5.36
C ALA A 641 7.72 -23.49 -6.37
N GLY A 642 8.18 -23.76 -7.59
CA GLY A 642 8.03 -22.85 -8.71
C GLY A 642 6.56 -22.59 -9.04
N VAL A 643 6.26 -21.36 -9.43
CA VAL A 643 4.90 -20.94 -9.80
C VAL A 643 4.30 -21.79 -10.94
N ASP A 644 5.13 -22.30 -11.84
CA ASP A 644 4.82 -23.23 -12.92
C ASP A 644 4.36 -24.60 -12.40
N ALA A 645 5.11 -25.20 -11.46
CA ALA A 645 4.74 -26.47 -10.84
C ALA A 645 3.43 -26.34 -10.04
N ILE A 646 3.28 -25.25 -9.27
CA ILE A 646 2.06 -24.99 -8.50
C ILE A 646 0.83 -24.85 -9.40
N ALA A 647 0.92 -24.07 -10.47
CA ALA A 647 -0.18 -23.91 -11.42
C ALA A 647 -0.47 -25.22 -12.18
N SER A 648 0.55 -26.01 -12.50
CA SER A 648 0.40 -27.31 -13.17
C SER A 648 -0.35 -28.30 -12.31
N ASN A 649 0.03 -28.43 -11.04
CA ASN A 649 -0.68 -29.28 -10.09
C ASN A 649 -2.14 -28.83 -9.94
N LEU A 650 -2.39 -27.53 -9.81
CA LEU A 650 -3.76 -27.00 -9.73
C LEU A 650 -4.57 -27.30 -11.01
N VAL A 651 -4.01 -27.04 -12.20
CA VAL A 651 -4.73 -27.21 -13.48
C VAL A 651 -4.96 -28.69 -13.80
N ALA A 652 -3.99 -29.56 -13.52
CA ALA A 652 -4.13 -31.01 -13.64
C ALA A 652 -5.23 -31.56 -12.73
N GLU A 653 -5.50 -30.88 -11.63
CA GLU A 653 -6.57 -31.21 -10.71
C GLU A 653 -7.94 -30.63 -11.09
N LEU A 654 -8.07 -29.88 -12.17
CA LEU A 654 -9.40 -29.40 -12.56
C LEU A 654 -10.24 -30.58 -13.07
N PRO A 655 -11.46 -30.78 -12.56
CA PRO A 655 -12.32 -31.86 -13.03
C PRO A 655 -12.61 -31.62 -14.50
N VAL A 656 -12.22 -32.57 -15.36
CA VAL A 656 -12.56 -32.54 -16.78
C VAL A 656 -14.01 -33.02 -16.99
N ARG A 657 -14.56 -33.75 -16.01
CA ARG A 657 -15.93 -34.28 -15.98
C ARG A 657 -16.56 -34.09 -14.59
N HIS A 658 -17.85 -33.75 -14.53
CA HIS A 658 -18.61 -33.59 -13.28
C HIS A 658 -18.70 -34.87 -12.41
N SER A 659 -18.31 -36.03 -12.93
CA SER A 659 -18.35 -37.33 -12.22
C SER A 659 -17.09 -37.64 -11.40
N ASP A 660 -16.01 -36.86 -11.53
CA ASP A 660 -14.74 -37.09 -10.82
C ASP A 660 -14.81 -36.58 -9.36
N LYS A 661 -15.81 -37.07 -8.61
CA LYS A 661 -16.27 -36.56 -7.31
C LYS A 661 -15.54 -37.13 -6.08
N THR A 662 -14.31 -37.63 -6.24
CA THR A 662 -13.55 -38.25 -5.14
C THR A 662 -12.23 -37.52 -4.91
N LYS A 663 -12.30 -36.21 -4.65
CA LYS A 663 -11.11 -35.44 -4.29
C LYS A 663 -11.06 -35.19 -2.80
N GLU A 664 -9.86 -35.22 -2.24
CA GLU A 664 -9.63 -34.75 -0.88
C GLU A 664 -10.08 -33.29 -0.78
N VAL A 665 -10.67 -32.94 0.36
CA VAL A 665 -11.20 -31.58 0.60
C VAL A 665 -10.07 -30.55 0.64
N CYS A 666 -8.85 -30.96 0.97
CA CYS A 666 -7.67 -30.10 1.03
C CYS A 666 -6.47 -30.81 0.40
N HIS A 667 -5.97 -30.26 -0.71
CA HIS A 667 -4.75 -30.72 -1.38
C HIS A 667 -3.59 -29.79 -1.00
N LYS A 668 -2.57 -30.35 -0.35
CA LYS A 668 -1.38 -29.60 0.09
C LYS A 668 -0.21 -29.90 -0.85
N VAL A 669 0.48 -28.85 -1.32
CA VAL A 669 1.75 -29.03 -2.03
C VAL A 669 2.89 -28.96 -1.03
N LEU A 670 3.47 -30.13 -0.72
CA LEU A 670 4.49 -30.30 0.31
C LEU A 670 5.94 -30.34 -0.23
N ALA A 671 6.10 -30.32 -1.55
CA ALA A 671 7.41 -30.19 -2.21
C ALA A 671 8.17 -28.97 -1.67
N GLY A 672 9.49 -29.11 -1.56
CA GLY A 672 10.30 -28.09 -0.91
C GLY A 672 11.78 -28.43 -0.83
N CYS A 673 12.47 -27.74 0.06
CA CYS A 673 13.87 -27.95 0.35
C CYS A 673 14.18 -27.65 1.83
N TYR A 674 15.40 -27.90 2.28
CA TYR A 674 15.85 -27.39 3.57
C TYR A 674 16.24 -25.93 3.44
N LEU A 675 16.07 -25.15 4.52
CA LEU A 675 16.60 -23.79 4.55
C LEU A 675 18.13 -23.76 4.41
N GLN A 676 18.84 -24.81 4.83
CA GLN A 676 20.27 -24.96 4.59
C GLN A 676 20.61 -24.92 3.09
N ASP A 677 19.79 -25.51 2.21
CA ASP A 677 20.03 -25.50 0.76
C ASP A 677 20.07 -24.05 0.23
N ILE A 678 19.22 -23.17 0.77
CA ILE A 678 19.17 -21.74 0.44
C ILE A 678 20.47 -21.04 0.87
N TRP A 679 20.96 -21.30 2.08
CA TRP A 679 22.18 -20.67 2.59
C TRP A 679 23.44 -21.14 1.85
N ASP A 680 23.49 -22.43 1.51
CA ASP A 680 24.59 -23.02 0.73
C ASP A 680 24.67 -22.40 -0.66
N MET A 681 23.53 -22.21 -1.33
CA MET A 681 23.47 -21.54 -2.63
C MET A 681 23.95 -20.09 -2.55
N LEU A 682 23.54 -19.32 -1.54
CA LEU A 682 23.99 -17.93 -1.37
C LEU A 682 25.50 -17.82 -1.13
N THR A 683 26.07 -18.79 -0.42
CA THR A 683 27.52 -18.90 -0.23
C THR A 683 28.24 -19.16 -1.55
N GLN A 684 27.67 -19.99 -2.43
CA GLN A 684 28.19 -20.21 -3.79
C GLN A 684 28.14 -18.96 -4.67
N PHE A 685 27.17 -18.06 -4.43
CA PHE A 685 27.10 -16.74 -5.06
C PHE A 685 28.04 -15.69 -4.44
N GLY A 686 28.85 -16.07 -3.45
CA GLY A 686 29.89 -15.23 -2.85
C GLY A 686 29.43 -14.36 -1.68
N LEU A 687 28.25 -14.63 -1.09
CA LEU A 687 27.85 -13.99 0.16
C LEU A 687 28.47 -14.72 1.35
N GLU A 688 29.09 -13.96 2.26
CA GLU A 688 29.58 -14.49 3.53
C GLU A 688 28.44 -14.52 4.55
N LEU A 689 27.98 -15.72 4.91
CA LEU A 689 26.91 -15.96 5.88
C LEU A 689 27.38 -16.93 6.96
N ASN A 690 27.18 -16.57 8.22
CA ASN A 690 27.59 -17.41 9.35
C ASN A 690 26.37 -17.99 10.10
N PRO A 691 26.36 -19.30 10.40
CA PRO A 691 25.36 -19.87 11.28
C PRO A 691 25.51 -19.29 12.69
N THR A 692 24.39 -18.99 13.34
CA THR A 692 24.32 -18.44 14.70
C THR A 692 23.26 -19.18 15.49
N ALA A 693 23.46 -19.34 16.81
CA ALA A 693 22.45 -19.92 17.70
C ALA A 693 21.12 -19.14 17.57
N HIS A 694 19.97 -19.83 17.60
CA HIS A 694 18.70 -19.22 17.24
C HIS A 694 18.33 -18.02 18.10
N GLY A 695 18.50 -18.12 19.42
CA GLY A 695 18.21 -17.02 20.35
C GLY A 695 19.04 -15.76 20.07
N ASP A 696 20.34 -15.93 19.78
CA ASP A 696 21.24 -14.81 19.47
C ASP A 696 20.91 -14.19 18.11
N TRP A 697 20.62 -15.03 17.11
CA TRP A 697 20.20 -14.58 15.78
C TRP A 697 18.89 -13.78 15.87
N LEU A 698 17.89 -14.30 16.59
CA LEU A 698 16.58 -13.64 16.72
C LEU A 698 16.71 -12.31 17.47
N ALA A 699 17.51 -12.26 18.54
CA ALA A 699 17.79 -11.01 19.26
C ALA A 699 18.49 -9.97 18.35
N GLY A 700 19.48 -10.40 17.57
CA GLY A 700 20.17 -9.56 16.59
C GLY A 700 19.23 -9.04 15.50
N MET A 701 18.41 -9.92 14.94
CA MET A 701 17.41 -9.59 13.92
C MET A 701 16.37 -8.60 14.43
N ASN A 702 15.85 -8.81 15.65
CA ASN A 702 14.92 -7.88 16.28
C ASN A 702 15.57 -6.51 16.54
N THR A 703 16.79 -6.49 17.06
CA THR A 703 17.55 -5.25 17.25
C THR A 703 17.74 -4.51 15.94
N ARG A 704 18.11 -5.21 14.86
CA ARG A 704 18.28 -4.64 13.54
C ARG A 704 16.97 -4.10 12.97
N MET A 705 15.88 -4.86 13.12
CA MET A 705 14.54 -4.45 12.71
C MET A 705 14.05 -3.21 13.49
N GLU A 706 14.42 -3.06 14.76
CA GLU A 706 14.15 -1.85 15.54
C GLU A 706 14.95 -0.64 15.04
N ILE A 707 16.24 -0.82 14.71
CA ILE A 707 17.11 0.25 14.20
C ILE A 707 16.68 0.72 12.81
N ASP A 708 16.54 -0.21 11.87
CA ASP A 708 16.22 0.09 10.48
C ASP A 708 14.74 0.46 10.30
N GLY A 709 13.89 0.07 11.26
CA GLY A 709 12.47 0.34 11.25
C GLY A 709 11.83 -0.07 9.93
N ARG A 710 11.18 0.89 9.26
CA ARG A 710 10.41 0.62 8.02
C ARG A 710 11.26 0.26 6.81
N GLU A 711 12.55 0.56 6.84
CA GLU A 711 13.46 0.19 5.75
C GLU A 711 13.92 -1.28 5.88
N HIS A 712 13.69 -1.91 7.04
CA HIS A 712 14.04 -3.31 7.26
C HIS A 712 13.18 -4.25 6.39
N PRO A 713 13.76 -5.24 5.69
CA PRO A 713 12.99 -6.16 4.84
C PRO A 713 11.87 -6.90 5.58
N LEU A 714 12.10 -7.26 6.84
CA LEU A 714 11.15 -7.99 7.69
C LEU A 714 10.16 -7.09 8.45
N PHE A 715 10.24 -5.76 8.34
CA PHE A 715 9.31 -4.88 9.07
C PHE A 715 7.82 -5.17 8.78
N PRO A 716 7.40 -5.49 7.53
CA PRO A 716 6.03 -5.90 7.27
C PRO A 716 5.63 -7.25 7.87
N LEU A 717 6.61 -8.08 8.27
CA LEU A 717 6.43 -9.44 8.79
C LEU A 717 6.75 -9.54 10.29
N LYS A 718 6.92 -8.43 11.00
CA LYS A 718 7.32 -8.44 12.42
C LYS A 718 6.36 -9.22 13.32
N ASP A 719 5.05 -9.17 13.05
CA ASP A 719 4.04 -9.87 13.85
C ASP A 719 4.16 -11.38 13.59
N TRP A 720 4.46 -11.76 12.35
CA TRP A 720 4.79 -13.13 11.99
C TRP A 720 6.11 -13.60 12.62
N MET A 721 7.18 -12.79 12.62
CA MET A 721 8.44 -13.10 13.31
C MET A 721 8.23 -13.35 14.80
N VAL A 722 7.26 -12.65 15.38
CA VAL A 722 6.89 -12.80 16.78
C VAL A 722 6.14 -14.11 17.04
N THR A 723 5.14 -14.44 16.23
CA THR A 723 4.29 -15.62 16.44
C THR A 723 4.95 -16.92 16.00
N SER A 724 5.86 -16.86 15.04
CA SER A 724 6.70 -17.99 14.59
C SER A 724 7.97 -18.15 15.40
N GLU A 725 8.21 -17.26 16.38
CA GLU A 725 9.50 -17.16 17.08
C GLU A 725 10.70 -16.98 16.14
N GLY A 726 10.48 -16.46 14.92
CA GLY A 726 11.50 -16.24 13.91
C GLY A 726 11.88 -17.48 13.11
N PHE A 727 11.19 -18.61 13.29
CA PHE A 727 11.36 -19.79 12.46
C PHE A 727 10.59 -19.65 11.15
N MET A 728 11.32 -19.69 10.03
CA MET A 728 10.71 -19.68 8.70
C MET A 728 10.31 -21.08 8.25
N GLY A 729 11.08 -22.10 8.63
CA GLY A 729 10.83 -23.48 8.24
C GLY A 729 9.89 -24.21 9.21
N THR A 730 9.33 -25.31 8.72
CA THR A 730 8.55 -26.28 9.48
C THR A 730 9.32 -27.59 9.64
N GLU A 731 8.78 -28.52 10.41
CA GLU A 731 9.27 -29.89 10.37
C GLU A 731 9.07 -30.49 8.96
N PRO A 732 9.99 -31.35 8.49
CA PRO A 732 9.83 -32.01 7.21
C PRO A 732 8.61 -32.95 7.23
N PRO A 733 7.94 -33.13 6.08
CA PRO A 733 6.83 -34.08 5.96
C PRO A 733 7.27 -35.47 6.43
N GLN A 734 6.51 -36.06 7.37
CA GLN A 734 6.82 -37.40 7.91
C GLN A 734 6.38 -38.53 6.98
N ASP A 735 5.49 -38.23 6.02
CA ASP A 735 5.05 -39.21 5.05
C ASP A 735 5.96 -39.19 3.80
N GLY A 736 6.29 -40.38 3.30
CA GLY A 736 7.09 -40.54 2.09
C GLY A 736 6.31 -40.22 0.81
N ARG A 737 5.28 -39.36 0.82
CA ARG A 737 4.52 -38.96 -0.38
C ARG A 737 5.15 -37.82 -1.16
N VAL A 738 6.20 -37.18 -0.64
CA VAL A 738 6.95 -36.20 -1.43
C VAL A 738 7.92 -36.95 -2.33
N MET A 739 7.71 -36.90 -3.65
CA MET A 739 8.61 -37.55 -4.60
C MET A 739 9.94 -36.80 -4.64
N ASP A 740 11.05 -37.53 -4.69
CA ASP A 740 12.40 -36.94 -4.79
C ASP A 740 12.51 -35.98 -5.99
N ASP A 741 11.79 -36.28 -7.08
CA ASP A 741 11.71 -35.46 -8.28
C ASP A 741 11.03 -34.10 -8.02
N ASP A 742 9.91 -34.07 -7.29
CA ASP A 742 9.22 -32.82 -6.94
C ASP A 742 10.11 -31.91 -6.07
N ASN A 743 10.90 -32.52 -5.18
CA ASN A 743 11.89 -31.81 -4.37
C ASN A 743 13.10 -31.34 -5.19
N ALA A 744 13.46 -32.04 -6.25
CA ALA A 744 14.51 -31.61 -7.17
C ALA A 744 14.06 -30.39 -7.98
N ASP A 745 12.82 -30.41 -8.48
CA ASP A 745 12.23 -29.27 -9.19
C ASP A 745 12.05 -28.04 -8.28
N ALA A 746 11.64 -28.25 -7.03
CA ALA A 746 11.59 -27.19 -6.02
C ALA A 746 12.97 -26.56 -5.79
N ARG A 747 14.02 -27.37 -5.60
CA ARG A 747 15.41 -26.89 -5.44
C ARG A 747 15.92 -26.15 -6.67
N LEU A 748 15.59 -26.64 -7.87
CA LEU A 748 15.93 -25.96 -9.12
C LEU A 748 15.23 -24.59 -9.22
N ALA A 749 13.95 -24.52 -8.89
CA ALA A 749 13.20 -23.26 -8.87
C ALA A 749 13.76 -22.25 -7.85
N VAL A 750 14.22 -22.72 -6.68
CA VAL A 750 14.93 -21.90 -5.69
C VAL A 750 16.21 -21.33 -6.29
N GLN A 751 17.04 -22.18 -6.89
CA GLN A 751 18.28 -21.75 -7.54
C GLN A 751 18.03 -20.69 -8.63
N ARG A 752 17.10 -20.94 -9.55
CA ARG A 752 16.75 -19.98 -10.61
C ARG A 752 16.23 -18.67 -10.06
N SER A 753 15.40 -18.73 -9.02
CA SER A 753 14.91 -17.54 -8.35
C SER A 753 16.04 -16.72 -7.73
N MET A 754 17.05 -17.38 -7.15
CA MET A 754 18.25 -16.70 -6.63
C MET A 754 19.09 -16.06 -7.73
N GLU A 755 19.32 -16.75 -8.85
CA GLU A 755 20.03 -16.19 -10.00
C GLU A 755 19.38 -14.89 -10.46
N HIS A 756 18.05 -14.88 -10.63
CA HIS A 756 17.28 -13.68 -10.96
C HIS A 756 17.42 -12.56 -9.91
N LEU A 757 17.39 -12.94 -8.64
CA LEU A 757 17.53 -12.01 -7.52
C LEU A 757 18.93 -11.38 -7.43
N MET A 758 19.98 -12.11 -7.81
CA MET A 758 21.36 -11.62 -7.85
C MET A 758 21.60 -10.64 -9.01
N GLU A 759 20.89 -10.79 -10.12
CA GLU A 759 20.91 -9.81 -11.21
C GLU A 759 20.18 -8.51 -10.85
N CYS A 760 19.32 -8.54 -9.82
CA CYS A 760 18.62 -7.37 -9.31
C CYS A 760 19.50 -6.59 -8.29
N PRO A 761 19.74 -5.28 -8.48
CA PRO A 761 20.51 -4.44 -7.54
C PRO A 761 19.93 -4.33 -6.12
N LEU A 762 18.78 -4.96 -5.85
CA LEU A 762 18.01 -4.85 -4.61
C LEU A 762 18.48 -5.79 -3.50
N LEU A 763 19.28 -6.82 -3.79
CA LEU A 763 19.88 -7.71 -2.79
C LEU A 763 21.33 -7.35 -2.45
N ILE A 764 22.10 -6.79 -3.40
CA ILE A 764 23.55 -6.52 -3.27
C ILE A 764 23.87 -5.12 -2.70
N CYS A 765 23.08 -4.65 -1.74
CA CYS A 765 23.47 -3.50 -0.90
C CYS A 765 23.74 -4.01 0.52
N VAL A 766 24.70 -4.92 0.66
CA VAL A 766 25.23 -5.33 1.95
C VAL A 766 26.37 -4.36 2.29
N LYS A 767 26.09 -3.37 3.15
CA LYS A 767 27.18 -2.65 3.83
C LYS A 767 27.61 -3.52 5.01
N PRO A 768 28.88 -3.97 5.08
CA PRO A 768 29.38 -4.69 6.24
C PRO A 768 29.23 -3.85 7.52
N ILE A 769 28.96 -4.51 8.64
CA ILE A 769 28.84 -3.90 9.98
C ILE A 769 30.11 -3.10 10.35
N SER A 770 31.26 -3.45 9.78
CA SER A 770 32.54 -2.77 10.00
C SER A 770 32.64 -1.36 9.41
N GLU A 771 31.70 -0.93 8.56
CA GLU A 771 31.72 0.42 7.96
C GLU A 771 30.80 1.44 8.65
N LEU A 772 30.14 1.08 9.76
CA LEU A 772 29.17 1.94 10.47
C LEU A 772 29.54 2.28 11.92
N THR A 773 30.75 1.92 12.36
CA THR A 773 31.31 2.34 13.67
C THR A 773 32.17 3.58 13.55
#